data_AF-A0A966TD88-F1
#
_entry.id   AF-A0A966TD88-F1
#
_cell.length_a   1.000
_cell.length_b   1.000
_cell.length_c   1.000
_cell.angle_alpha   90.00
_cell.angle_beta   90.00
_cell.angle_gamma   90.00
#
_symmetry.space_group_name_H-M   'P 1'
#
loop_
_entity.id
_entity.type
_entity.pdbx_description
1 polymer ?
#
loop_
_entity_poly.entity_id
_entity_poly.type
_entity_poly.pdbx_seq_one_letter_code
_entity_poly.pdbx_strand_id
1 'polypeptide(L)'
;MSDPQRRLLPYEHQLIEALGVTKEEYLDFVAQQHIYSDPKQGTILDATNWPAVAIVLTVVGIIFQVVAALIAPPAQQAPKTVAQQQSGGVSATRDEIFAPRFGFDSQQQLAAYGDPINLVYTNTDTNPDGGVRLATSLIWSALLSYGNSQLVRLLFVLCAGGIGRISEQKSAFGQTPLESLIAQNYWVYFASNYTGALQNQQVRPPFNGISVSDPTTIGSASANPYLIRRSSNSTVEGFSHCYSPTSANQFGIYGAVPINVRLYIRNQAGDFQSAINGISMQVAGSSGYSSLTRYGANTSFVVSLEQAGNAQEGLAVEEAKESRRALTSVFDNSGLFKIGSIKAKVISSDRADVTDGAMNVSLRSIEAGNINSVAYGATSVADVDSQSIFNVFAEGTFLYERRQQFLRAEAAIRPILDEDSESDDAATILSRRTIRNYVETGWQTDCGEDRFETYINEYGESVGRWVSNCNTYPTEWGHRDVRSLTDDEINALQSYVDLDAVAGPTAFRNRTEDYFSTKAIVRIEEASYSTVSACNIVDFSIKARIFKRVSGRQEQYGTERRGSGYLSADNGLKHRSSMFIVKIKKSSQSTYSYIPGIFVVRRSADIENFVYLRFDSKTSGVANADYWQFKFEPIYDVTAEALRVPELRASSGQIVFCYLENAGSEQELTINTSLYGAASVYFVGTIQLSLFFPPVNQQPPGLNEWDVFSNTSDSQIAFAFDNGPEFALAAITEQIVDGYNNYAGLYDNISLIGLNMYSGKSVQDLRSFTVFATQGRLSRLLRTSGVVGGIGWGQPGYQYLPDSANGYANTAPDIFIDTVLDAQDGIGRHASIHAVNLEQLAKSKKFCEANSLFMDGVIAEQTSWREFWARIAALSLLELAKVGGQDVLIPAVPYVPTTGAITRSLSISALFNQGNIIEDSLKEEFIDYGENTQDIIATIVYRKTDDQSVFNINATVDVQLADTVEDGASRKTVDASAFVTRRDQAIKLGKFLCNSKRYSQRAIEFKTFPTDSPVFPGAYIYVELAHNQWDGIYTGIIEDGGFLNMPITASIPNGSSYSMLVYSPNGGATSTQSFTNVTIANNRAGIGGNTLAFQNYVGNLFVVGTVVTNKRIFRVTEVQMDEEGEVTVRGVHHATDANGLSLISRGIAENIPGLFLIDGRPE
;
A
#
# COMPACT_ATOMS: atom_id res chain seq x y z
N MET A 1 47.17 -0.32 8.45
CA MET A 1 46.86 1.11 8.72
C MET A 1 45.38 1.18 9.07
N SER A 2 45.08 1.38 10.35
CA SER A 2 43.72 1.38 10.93
C SER A 2 43.05 2.75 10.75
N ASP A 3 41.85 2.78 10.20
CA ASP A 3 41.00 3.97 10.13
C ASP A 3 40.37 4.25 11.51
N PRO A 4 40.57 5.43 12.15
CA PRO A 4 40.21 5.62 13.55
C PRO A 4 38.76 6.03 13.83
N GLN A 5 37.79 5.92 12.90
CA GLN A 5 36.43 6.47 13.14
C GLN A 5 35.24 5.60 12.71
N ARG A 6 35.29 4.26 12.88
CA ARG A 6 34.04 3.48 12.88
C ARG A 6 33.22 3.80 14.15
N ARG A 7 32.03 4.38 13.98
CA ARG A 7 31.07 4.60 15.08
C ARG A 7 30.36 3.28 15.40
N LEU A 8 30.28 2.94 16.70
CA LEU A 8 29.61 1.75 17.19
C LEU A 8 28.08 1.87 17.08
N LEU A 9 27.40 0.78 16.77
CA LEU A 9 25.95 0.69 16.75
C LEU A 9 25.38 0.54 18.18
N PRO A 10 24.11 0.92 18.44
CA PRO A 10 23.53 0.88 19.78
C PRO A 10 23.56 -0.50 20.46
N TYR A 11 23.41 -1.59 19.69
CA TYR A 11 23.51 -2.94 20.25
C TYR A 11 24.97 -3.34 20.54
N GLU A 12 25.95 -2.82 19.78
CA GLU A 12 27.38 -3.08 20.01
C GLU A 12 27.81 -2.44 21.34
N HIS A 13 27.23 -1.29 21.71
CA HIS A 13 27.43 -0.71 23.03
C HIS A 13 26.93 -1.62 24.16
N GLN A 14 25.74 -2.20 24.01
CA GLN A 14 25.20 -3.16 24.97
C GLN A 14 26.03 -4.45 25.02
N LEU A 15 26.59 -4.87 23.89
CA LEU A 15 27.45 -6.05 23.80
C LEU A 15 28.80 -5.81 24.50
N ILE A 16 29.41 -4.64 24.30
CA ILE A 16 30.65 -4.22 24.98
C ILE A 16 30.43 -4.19 26.50
N GLU A 17 29.30 -3.64 26.94
CA GLU A 17 28.92 -3.59 28.35
C GLU A 17 28.66 -4.99 28.93
N ALA A 18 27.97 -5.86 28.19
CA ALA A 18 27.68 -7.24 28.61
C ALA A 18 28.93 -8.13 28.64
N LEU A 19 29.88 -7.91 27.73
CA LEU A 19 31.14 -8.66 27.64
C LEU A 19 32.23 -8.09 28.55
N GLY A 20 32.04 -6.89 29.11
CA GLY A 20 32.99 -6.24 30.02
C GLY A 20 34.32 -5.86 29.37
N VAL A 21 34.34 -5.68 28.05
CA VAL A 21 35.54 -5.32 27.27
C VAL A 21 35.58 -3.82 26.98
N THR A 22 36.74 -3.26 26.69
CA THR A 22 36.85 -1.85 26.29
C THR A 22 36.45 -1.67 24.82
N LYS A 23 36.04 -0.45 24.45
CA LYS A 23 35.66 -0.10 23.08
C LYS A 23 36.79 -0.38 22.08
N GLU A 24 38.02 -0.10 22.48
CA GLU A 24 39.22 -0.30 21.68
C GLU A 24 39.48 -1.80 21.45
N GLU A 25 39.29 -2.64 22.46
CA GLU A 25 39.42 -4.11 22.34
C GLU A 25 38.33 -4.73 21.46
N TYR A 26 37.09 -4.24 21.56
CA TYR A 26 36.01 -4.68 20.67
C TYR A 26 36.28 -4.33 19.20
N LEU A 27 36.79 -3.12 18.94
CA LEU A 27 37.14 -2.70 17.58
C LEU A 27 38.37 -3.45 17.04
N ASP A 28 39.34 -3.78 17.89
CA ASP A 28 40.50 -4.59 17.52
C ASP A 28 40.09 -6.05 17.24
N PHE A 29 39.18 -6.62 18.03
CA PHE A 29 38.58 -7.94 17.77
C PHE A 29 37.84 -7.99 16.44
N VAL A 30 37.02 -6.97 16.13
CA VAL A 30 36.31 -6.90 14.84
C VAL A 30 37.29 -6.71 13.68
N ALA A 31 38.36 -5.93 13.86
CA ALA A 31 39.42 -5.79 12.86
C ALA A 31 40.19 -7.09 12.63
N GLN A 32 40.44 -7.86 13.70
CA GLN A 32 41.11 -9.16 13.64
C GLN A 32 40.22 -10.28 13.09
N GLN A 33 38.89 -10.15 13.11
CA GLN A 33 37.97 -11.12 12.51
C GLN A 33 38.21 -11.33 11.00
N HIS A 34 38.71 -10.31 10.30
CA HIS A 34 39.10 -10.41 8.89
C HIS A 34 40.46 -11.08 8.66
N ILE A 35 41.25 -11.31 9.72
CA ILE A 35 42.60 -11.92 9.67
C ILE A 35 42.62 -13.25 10.44
N TYR A 36 41.55 -13.60 11.16
CA TYR A 36 41.47 -14.80 11.98
C TYR A 36 41.36 -16.07 11.12
N SER A 37 42.47 -16.81 10.99
CA SER A 37 42.44 -18.23 10.67
C SER A 37 42.41 -19.02 11.98
N ASP A 38 41.51 -19.99 12.09
CA ASP A 38 41.31 -20.82 13.28
C ASP A 38 42.63 -21.48 13.74
N PRO A 39 43.08 -21.30 15.00
CA PRO A 39 44.30 -21.91 15.53
C PRO A 39 44.24 -23.43 15.69
N LYS A 40 43.09 -24.05 15.38
CA LYS A 40 42.91 -25.50 15.52
C LYS A 40 43.51 -26.32 14.39
N GLN A 41 43.97 -25.70 13.29
CA GLN A 41 44.67 -26.42 12.23
C GLN A 41 45.91 -27.13 12.77
N GLY A 42 45.88 -28.47 12.78
CA GLY A 42 46.97 -29.33 13.29
C GLY A 42 46.82 -29.86 14.72
N THR A 43 45.69 -29.67 15.40
CA THR A 43 45.41 -30.29 16.72
C THR A 43 44.47 -31.50 16.61
N ILE A 44 44.40 -32.37 17.63
CA ILE A 44 43.47 -33.54 17.67
C ILE A 44 41.98 -33.13 17.58
N LEU A 45 41.68 -31.84 17.73
CA LEU A 45 40.34 -31.26 17.60
C LEU A 45 40.12 -30.57 16.23
N ASP A 46 41.02 -30.78 15.26
CA ASP A 46 40.92 -30.32 13.87
C ASP A 46 40.04 -31.28 13.03
N ALA A 47 38.87 -30.81 12.59
CA ALA A 47 37.93 -31.59 11.81
C ALA A 47 38.41 -31.90 10.37
N THR A 48 39.53 -31.32 9.92
CA THR A 48 40.04 -31.48 8.55
C THR A 48 41.00 -32.66 8.37
N ASN A 49 41.37 -33.40 9.43
CA ASN A 49 42.31 -34.51 9.33
C ASN A 49 41.73 -35.89 9.68
N TRP A 50 40.47 -36.13 9.28
CA TRP A 50 39.88 -37.49 9.21
C TRP A 50 39.55 -37.85 7.75
N PRO A 51 40.56 -38.22 6.94
CA PRO A 51 40.40 -38.35 5.49
C PRO A 51 39.48 -39.51 5.08
N ALA A 52 39.28 -40.51 5.95
CA ALA A 52 38.57 -41.74 5.57
C ALA A 52 37.10 -41.83 6.05
N VAL A 53 36.66 -41.01 7.01
CA VAL A 53 35.32 -41.16 7.64
C VAL A 53 34.39 -39.95 7.39
N ALA A 54 34.92 -38.74 7.15
CA ALA A 54 34.10 -37.54 6.98
C ALA A 54 33.52 -37.36 5.55
N ILE A 55 34.19 -37.88 4.51
CA ILE A 55 33.75 -37.78 3.11
C ILE A 55 32.61 -38.78 2.80
N VAL A 56 32.53 -39.88 3.53
CA VAL A 56 31.45 -40.88 3.37
C VAL A 56 30.14 -40.36 3.98
N LEU A 57 30.17 -39.70 5.14
CA LEU A 57 28.97 -39.15 5.80
C LEU A 57 28.43 -37.87 5.15
N THR A 58 29.26 -37.04 4.51
CA THR A 58 28.79 -35.83 3.80
C THR A 58 28.22 -36.13 2.42
N VAL A 59 28.73 -37.14 1.72
CA VAL A 59 28.21 -37.51 0.39
C VAL A 59 26.93 -38.34 0.48
N VAL A 60 26.86 -39.29 1.44
CA VAL A 60 25.60 -39.97 1.78
C VAL A 60 24.59 -38.96 2.34
N GLY A 61 25.07 -37.97 3.11
CA GLY A 61 24.27 -36.86 3.62
C GLY A 61 23.71 -35.92 2.53
N ILE A 62 24.44 -35.62 1.45
CA ILE A 62 23.97 -34.75 0.36
C ILE A 62 22.98 -35.48 -0.56
N ILE A 63 23.18 -36.78 -0.81
CA ILE A 63 22.29 -37.60 -1.64
C ILE A 63 20.99 -37.93 -0.87
N PHE A 64 21.10 -38.26 0.43
CA PHE A 64 19.93 -38.31 1.30
C PHE A 64 19.38 -36.92 1.58
N GLN A 65 20.08 -35.80 1.45
CA GLN A 65 19.47 -34.45 1.54
C GLN A 65 18.63 -34.11 0.32
N VAL A 66 18.88 -34.62 -0.89
CA VAL A 66 17.98 -34.37 -2.03
C VAL A 66 16.66 -35.14 -1.83
N VAL A 67 16.73 -36.37 -1.33
CA VAL A 67 15.56 -37.19 -1.00
C VAL A 67 14.91 -36.76 0.33
N ALA A 68 15.68 -36.33 1.34
CA ALA A 68 15.24 -35.89 2.67
C ALA A 68 14.88 -34.40 2.76
N ALA A 69 15.35 -33.52 1.86
CA ALA A 69 14.85 -32.15 1.75
C ALA A 69 13.50 -32.11 1.03
N LEU A 70 13.24 -33.05 0.11
CA LEU A 70 11.90 -33.35 -0.35
C LEU A 70 11.12 -34.10 0.75
N ILE A 71 11.81 -34.92 1.55
CA ILE A 71 11.51 -35.73 2.77
C ILE A 71 10.89 -35.01 4.01
N ALA A 72 11.38 -33.79 4.24
CA ALA A 72 11.25 -32.91 5.41
C ALA A 72 9.83 -32.66 5.97
N PRO A 73 9.43 -32.89 7.25
CA PRO A 73 8.17 -32.31 7.73
C PRO A 73 8.26 -30.77 7.76
N PRO A 74 7.20 -30.05 7.33
CA PRO A 74 7.19 -28.58 7.37
C PRO A 74 7.23 -28.08 8.81
N ALA A 75 7.95 -26.97 9.03
CA ALA A 75 7.92 -26.22 10.28
C ALA A 75 6.47 -25.81 10.61
N GLN A 76 6.04 -26.10 11.84
CA GLN A 76 4.73 -25.75 12.38
C GLN A 76 4.50 -24.23 12.29
N GLN A 77 3.58 -23.80 11.43
CA GLN A 77 3.08 -22.44 11.44
C GLN A 77 2.05 -22.28 12.56
N ALA A 78 2.28 -21.30 13.42
CA ALA A 78 1.36 -20.90 14.47
C ALA A 78 -0.03 -20.55 13.91
N PRO A 79 -1.14 -20.87 14.62
CA PRO A 79 -2.49 -20.67 14.11
C PRO A 79 -2.82 -19.18 13.95
N LYS A 80 -3.10 -18.76 12.71
CA LYS A 80 -3.74 -17.47 12.41
C LYS A 80 -5.25 -17.60 12.67
N THR A 81 -5.74 -16.83 13.63
CA THR A 81 -7.16 -16.68 13.97
C THR A 81 -7.91 -16.01 12.82
N VAL A 82 -8.88 -16.73 12.25
CA VAL A 82 -9.91 -16.19 11.34
C VAL A 82 -11.07 -15.70 12.20
N ALA A 83 -11.22 -14.38 12.32
CA ALA A 83 -12.41 -13.77 12.91
C ALA A 83 -13.49 -13.64 11.83
N GLN A 84 -14.68 -14.18 12.16
CA GLN A 84 -15.87 -14.28 11.34
C GLN A 84 -16.39 -12.91 10.87
N GLN A 85 -16.77 -12.82 9.59
CA GLN A 85 -17.75 -11.84 9.11
C GLN A 85 -18.84 -12.59 8.35
N GLN A 86 -20.04 -12.65 8.93
CA GLN A 86 -21.27 -12.72 8.15
C GLN A 86 -22.48 -12.22 8.96
N SER A 87 -23.24 -11.36 8.28
CA SER A 87 -24.67 -11.06 8.43
C SER A 87 -25.13 -10.10 9.54
N GLY A 88 -25.61 -8.92 9.11
CA GLY A 88 -26.53 -8.07 9.86
C GLY A 88 -26.89 -6.81 9.08
N GLY A 89 -27.93 -6.88 8.25
CA GLY A 89 -28.45 -5.72 7.52
C GLY A 89 -29.05 -4.67 8.46
N VAL A 90 -28.72 -3.41 8.21
CA VAL A 90 -29.42 -2.24 8.76
C VAL A 90 -29.64 -1.26 7.61
N SER A 91 -30.88 -0.78 7.51
CA SER A 91 -31.40 0.14 6.52
C SER A 91 -30.50 1.35 6.31
N ALA A 92 -30.12 1.59 5.04
CA ALA A 92 -29.56 2.86 4.60
C ALA A 92 -30.58 3.98 4.87
N THR A 93 -30.25 4.88 5.79
CA THR A 93 -30.99 6.11 6.01
C THR A 93 -30.70 7.10 4.88
N ARG A 94 -31.64 8.01 4.67
CA ARG A 94 -31.83 8.91 3.52
C ARG A 94 -30.72 9.97 3.31
N ASP A 95 -29.57 9.82 3.97
CA ASP A 95 -28.38 10.67 3.89
C ASP A 95 -27.38 10.22 2.80
N GLU A 96 -27.55 9.04 2.20
CA GLU A 96 -26.67 8.52 1.13
C GLU A 96 -26.98 9.03 -0.29
N ILE A 97 -27.83 10.05 -0.46
CA ILE A 97 -28.20 10.59 -1.79
C ILE A 97 -27.20 11.66 -2.29
N PHE A 98 -26.18 12.03 -1.52
CA PHE A 98 -25.07 12.83 -2.01
C PHE A 98 -23.82 11.96 -2.17
N ALA A 99 -23.31 11.86 -3.39
CA ALA A 99 -22.16 11.02 -3.72
C ALA A 99 -21.00 11.26 -2.73
N PRO A 100 -20.56 10.24 -1.96
CA PRO A 100 -19.36 10.36 -1.15
C PRO A 100 -18.17 10.59 -2.08
N ARG A 101 -17.31 11.55 -1.74
CA ARG A 101 -16.06 11.79 -2.46
C ARG A 101 -14.97 10.94 -1.82
N PHE A 102 -14.09 10.41 -2.64
CA PHE A 102 -13.10 9.43 -2.21
C PHE A 102 -11.71 10.07 -2.22
N GLY A 103 -10.89 9.75 -1.22
CA GLY A 103 -9.45 10.00 -1.17
C GLY A 103 -8.70 8.71 -0.86
N PHE A 104 -7.37 8.73 -0.91
CA PHE A 104 -6.54 7.59 -0.50
C PHE A 104 -6.13 7.74 0.96
N ASP A 105 -6.48 6.76 1.80
CA ASP A 105 -6.20 6.77 3.25
C ASP A 105 -4.94 5.98 3.62
N SER A 106 -4.46 5.08 2.73
CA SER A 106 -3.14 4.46 2.85
C SER A 106 -2.56 4.00 1.51
N GLN A 107 -1.22 4.10 1.39
CA GLN A 107 -0.44 3.69 0.21
C GLN A 107 0.60 2.62 0.58
N GLN A 108 1.02 1.81 -0.40
CA GLN A 108 2.14 0.88 -0.25
C GLN A 108 3.43 1.64 0.07
N GLN A 109 4.26 1.12 0.98
CA GLN A 109 5.55 1.71 1.30
C GLN A 109 6.55 1.50 0.15
N LEU A 110 7.51 2.42 0.02
CA LEU A 110 8.62 2.25 -0.91
C LEU A 110 9.45 1.02 -0.54
N ALA A 111 10.05 0.41 -1.57
CA ALA A 111 11.05 -0.64 -1.44
C ALA A 111 12.24 -0.15 -0.60
N ALA A 112 12.76 -1.02 0.25
CA ALA A 112 13.95 -0.76 1.02
C ALA A 112 15.21 -1.03 0.18
N TYR A 113 16.31 -0.34 0.53
CA TYR A 113 17.59 -0.64 -0.07
C TYR A 113 18.03 -2.07 0.30
N GLY A 114 18.42 -2.86 -0.69
CA GLY A 114 18.82 -4.25 -0.52
C GLY A 114 17.68 -5.26 -0.68
N ASP A 115 16.44 -4.80 -0.93
CA ASP A 115 15.34 -5.71 -1.28
C ASP A 115 15.68 -6.52 -2.54
N PRO A 116 15.44 -7.84 -2.55
CA PRO A 116 15.72 -8.67 -3.71
C PRO A 116 14.76 -8.34 -4.85
N ILE A 117 15.25 -8.43 -6.09
CA ILE A 117 14.44 -8.31 -7.30
C ILE A 117 14.08 -9.72 -7.79
N ASN A 118 12.80 -9.91 -8.09
CA ASN A 118 12.28 -11.18 -8.58
C ASN A 118 12.88 -11.57 -9.94
N LEU A 119 13.15 -12.86 -10.15
CA LEU A 119 13.29 -13.47 -11.47
C LEU A 119 12.01 -14.21 -11.82
N VAL A 120 11.43 -13.93 -13.00
CA VAL A 120 10.10 -14.41 -13.38
C VAL A 120 10.19 -15.30 -14.60
N TYR A 121 9.78 -16.56 -14.45
CA TYR A 121 9.78 -17.55 -15.50
C TYR A 121 8.38 -18.11 -15.67
N THR A 122 7.77 -17.86 -16.82
CA THR A 122 6.48 -18.44 -17.18
C THR A 122 6.19 -18.29 -18.66
N ASN A 123 5.38 -19.19 -19.21
CA ASN A 123 4.88 -19.05 -20.58
C ASN A 123 3.52 -19.74 -20.76
N THR A 124 2.45 -18.96 -20.84
CA THR A 124 1.09 -19.47 -21.05
C THR A 124 0.84 -20.02 -22.45
N ASP A 125 1.68 -19.70 -23.43
CA ASP A 125 1.50 -20.22 -24.80
C ASP A 125 1.90 -21.70 -24.89
N THR A 126 2.84 -22.14 -24.06
CA THR A 126 3.29 -23.54 -23.97
C THR A 126 2.64 -24.29 -22.81
N ASN A 127 2.35 -23.62 -21.69
CA ASN A 127 1.60 -24.15 -20.57
C ASN A 127 0.36 -23.28 -20.27
N PRO A 128 -0.83 -23.60 -20.84
CA PRO A 128 -2.04 -22.79 -20.64
C PRO A 128 -2.44 -22.61 -19.16
N ASP A 129 -2.17 -23.60 -18.31
CA ASP A 129 -2.43 -23.56 -16.87
C ASP A 129 -1.35 -22.78 -16.08
N GLY A 130 -0.36 -22.20 -16.78
CA GLY A 130 0.77 -21.48 -16.22
C GLY A 130 0.42 -20.07 -15.71
N GLY A 131 1.38 -19.16 -15.85
CA GLY A 131 1.29 -17.80 -15.34
C GLY A 131 1.64 -17.69 -13.85
N VAL A 132 2.11 -16.51 -13.45
CA VAL A 132 2.58 -16.26 -12.09
C VAL A 132 2.09 -14.90 -11.61
N ARG A 133 1.61 -14.84 -10.37
CA ARG A 133 1.32 -13.58 -9.69
C ARG A 133 2.60 -13.03 -9.04
N LEU A 134 2.93 -11.80 -9.39
CA LEU A 134 4.10 -11.08 -8.94
C LEU A 134 3.73 -10.13 -7.81
N ALA A 135 4.47 -10.20 -6.71
CA ALA A 135 4.54 -9.10 -5.77
C ALA A 135 5.37 -7.97 -6.40
N THR A 136 4.87 -6.74 -6.32
CA THR A 136 5.52 -5.58 -6.93
C THR A 136 6.15 -4.70 -5.87
N SER A 137 7.31 -4.12 -6.18
CA SER A 137 8.05 -3.25 -5.26
C SER A 137 7.90 -1.80 -5.70
N LEU A 138 7.26 -0.97 -4.87
CA LEU A 138 7.03 0.45 -5.18
C LEU A 138 8.36 1.22 -5.08
N ILE A 139 8.72 1.97 -6.12
CA ILE A 139 9.98 2.74 -6.17
C ILE A 139 9.77 4.24 -6.38
N TRP A 140 8.57 4.66 -6.79
CA TRP A 140 8.25 6.07 -6.95
C TRP A 140 6.74 6.28 -6.75
N SER A 141 6.38 7.32 -6.01
CA SER A 141 4.97 7.64 -5.72
C SER A 141 4.73 9.14 -5.58
N ALA A 142 3.60 9.62 -6.09
CA ALA A 142 3.16 11.01 -5.91
C ALA A 142 1.64 11.08 -5.86
N LEU A 143 1.10 12.01 -5.05
CA LEU A 143 -0.33 12.30 -5.01
C LEU A 143 -0.59 13.72 -5.53
N LEU A 144 -1.55 13.84 -6.44
CA LEU A 144 -2.02 15.09 -7.02
C LEU A 144 -3.45 15.34 -6.52
N SER A 145 -3.75 16.56 -6.07
CA SER A 145 -5.09 16.92 -5.60
C SER A 145 -5.81 17.77 -6.64
N TYR A 146 -7.01 17.36 -7.05
CA TYR A 146 -7.88 18.03 -8.02
C TYR A 146 -9.19 18.48 -7.37
N GLY A 147 -9.12 18.99 -6.15
CA GLY A 147 -10.28 19.50 -5.42
C GLY A 147 -11.22 18.41 -4.92
N ASN A 148 -12.05 17.89 -5.82
CA ASN A 148 -13.07 16.90 -5.49
C ASN A 148 -12.56 15.46 -5.58
N SER A 149 -11.41 15.25 -6.21
CA SER A 149 -10.75 13.95 -6.36
C SER A 149 -9.24 14.11 -6.15
N GLN A 150 -8.59 13.01 -5.80
CA GLN A 150 -7.14 12.90 -5.80
C GLN A 150 -6.73 11.91 -6.90
N LEU A 151 -5.54 12.09 -7.44
CA LEU A 151 -4.93 11.15 -8.37
C LEU A 151 -3.59 10.72 -7.81
N VAL A 152 -3.37 9.41 -7.73
CA VAL A 152 -2.10 8.83 -7.35
C VAL A 152 -1.34 8.41 -8.60
N ARG A 153 -0.02 8.59 -8.59
CA ARG A 153 0.91 8.07 -9.59
C ARG A 153 1.88 7.14 -8.88
N LEU A 154 1.98 5.90 -9.34
CA LEU A 154 2.77 4.84 -8.72
C LEU A 154 3.64 4.15 -9.76
N LEU A 155 4.92 3.96 -9.45
CA LEU A 155 5.86 3.19 -10.26
C LEU A 155 6.38 2.01 -9.45
N PHE A 156 6.30 0.83 -10.03
CA PHE A 156 6.74 -0.41 -9.41
C PHE A 156 7.77 -1.14 -10.25
N VAL A 157 8.64 -1.88 -9.58
CA VAL A 157 9.51 -2.91 -10.16
C VAL A 157 8.76 -4.23 -10.16
N LEU A 158 8.75 -4.92 -11.30
CA LEU A 158 8.19 -6.25 -11.45
C LEU A 158 9.23 -7.35 -11.25
N CYS A 159 10.31 -7.28 -12.03
CA CYS A 159 11.37 -8.28 -12.04
C CYS A 159 12.64 -7.75 -12.71
N ALA A 160 13.72 -8.52 -12.62
CA ALA A 160 14.91 -8.32 -13.43
C ALA A 160 14.70 -8.88 -14.85
N GLY A 161 15.23 -8.18 -15.85
CA GLY A 161 14.94 -8.37 -17.26
C GLY A 161 13.53 -7.93 -17.67
N GLY A 162 13.30 -7.78 -18.98
CA GLY A 162 12.00 -7.38 -19.53
C GLY A 162 10.99 -8.54 -19.51
N ILE A 163 9.78 -8.28 -19.02
CA ILE A 163 8.65 -9.23 -19.03
C ILE A 163 7.97 -9.25 -20.41
N GLY A 164 7.69 -10.44 -20.93
CA GLY A 164 7.03 -10.59 -22.22
C GLY A 164 5.59 -10.09 -22.24
N ARG A 165 4.79 -10.48 -21.24
CA ARG A 165 3.35 -10.15 -21.22
C ARG A 165 2.77 -10.26 -19.82
N ILE A 166 1.89 -9.30 -19.50
CA ILE A 166 1.08 -9.27 -18.29
C ILE A 166 -0.42 -9.26 -18.62
N SER A 167 -1.22 -9.80 -17.71
CA SER A 167 -2.68 -9.72 -17.73
C SER A 167 -3.18 -8.68 -16.73
N GLU A 168 -3.77 -7.60 -17.25
CA GLU A 168 -4.37 -6.54 -16.42
C GLU A 168 -5.62 -7.02 -15.67
N GLN A 169 -6.45 -7.87 -16.30
CA GLN A 169 -7.65 -8.46 -15.68
C GLN A 169 -7.32 -9.24 -14.41
N LYS A 170 -6.23 -10.01 -14.45
CA LYS A 170 -5.78 -10.82 -13.32
C LYS A 170 -4.90 -10.03 -12.34
N SER A 171 -4.60 -8.77 -12.59
CA SER A 171 -3.83 -7.89 -11.68
C SER A 171 -4.75 -7.22 -10.66
N ALA A 172 -4.26 -6.93 -9.45
CA ALA A 172 -5.12 -6.50 -8.34
C ALA A 172 -4.37 -5.67 -7.28
N PHE A 173 -5.11 -4.81 -6.58
CA PHE A 173 -4.70 -4.21 -5.30
C PHE A 173 -5.31 -5.02 -4.15
N GLY A 174 -4.48 -5.71 -3.38
CA GLY A 174 -4.97 -6.61 -2.34
C GLY A 174 -5.97 -7.63 -2.91
N GLN A 175 -7.24 -7.51 -2.52
CA GLN A 175 -8.33 -8.37 -3.00
C GLN A 175 -9.17 -7.75 -4.13
N THR A 176 -8.92 -6.49 -4.51
CA THR A 176 -9.68 -5.76 -5.53
C THR A 176 -9.01 -5.89 -6.89
N PRO A 177 -9.60 -6.63 -7.85
CA PRO A 177 -9.06 -6.76 -9.20
C PRO A 177 -9.11 -5.43 -9.95
N LEU A 178 -8.12 -5.15 -10.80
CA LEU A 178 -8.12 -3.95 -11.64
C LEU A 178 -9.33 -3.90 -12.59
N GLU A 179 -9.82 -5.05 -13.06
CA GLU A 179 -11.02 -5.14 -13.90
C GLU A 179 -12.30 -4.65 -13.22
N SER A 180 -12.35 -4.62 -11.89
CA SER A 180 -13.48 -4.09 -11.13
C SER A 180 -13.48 -2.56 -11.06
N LEU A 181 -12.40 -1.93 -11.50
CA LEU A 181 -12.23 -0.48 -11.50
C LEU A 181 -12.84 0.13 -12.75
N ILE A 182 -13.32 1.37 -12.61
CA ILE A 182 -13.85 2.12 -13.74
C ILE A 182 -12.71 2.44 -14.70
N ALA A 183 -12.79 1.93 -15.93
CA ALA A 183 -11.76 2.05 -16.98
C ALA A 183 -11.28 3.48 -17.27
N GLN A 184 -12.08 4.50 -16.99
CA GLN A 184 -11.73 5.91 -17.20
C GLN A 184 -10.95 6.53 -16.03
N ASN A 185 -10.82 5.80 -14.91
CA ASN A 185 -10.23 6.32 -13.68
C ASN A 185 -8.81 5.79 -13.44
N TYR A 186 -8.29 4.88 -14.27
CA TYR A 186 -6.94 4.33 -14.11
C TYR A 186 -6.22 4.15 -15.45
N TRP A 187 -4.89 4.22 -15.42
CA TRP A 187 -4.00 4.07 -16.56
C TRP A 187 -2.80 3.21 -16.16
N VAL A 188 -2.57 2.13 -16.92
CA VAL A 188 -1.44 1.22 -16.71
C VAL A 188 -0.37 1.51 -17.75
N TYR A 189 0.87 1.74 -17.31
CA TYR A 189 2.03 1.88 -18.17
C TYR A 189 2.86 0.61 -18.11
N PHE A 190 3.04 -0.06 -19.24
CA PHE A 190 3.84 -1.28 -19.32
C PHE A 190 4.30 -1.51 -20.76
N ALA A 191 5.55 -1.95 -20.92
CA ALA A 191 6.09 -2.33 -22.21
C ALA A 191 6.68 -3.74 -22.21
N SER A 192 6.24 -4.55 -23.18
CA SER A 192 6.69 -5.92 -23.37
C SER A 192 8.16 -5.98 -23.75
N ASN A 193 8.91 -6.88 -23.10
CA ASN A 193 10.35 -7.11 -23.27
C ASN A 193 11.20 -5.84 -23.12
N TYR A 194 10.66 -4.81 -22.45
CA TYR A 194 11.33 -3.53 -22.29
C TYR A 194 11.92 -3.42 -20.88
N THR A 195 13.10 -2.82 -20.81
CA THR A 195 13.78 -2.41 -19.57
C THR A 195 14.15 -0.95 -19.68
N GLY A 196 14.21 -0.25 -18.54
CA GLY A 196 14.47 1.19 -18.48
C GLY A 196 13.23 2.00 -18.08
N ALA A 197 13.39 3.32 -18.08
CA ALA A 197 12.33 4.26 -17.71
C ALA A 197 11.11 4.12 -18.64
N LEU A 198 9.91 4.04 -18.05
CA LEU A 198 8.67 4.01 -18.82
C LEU A 198 8.48 5.30 -19.63
N GLN A 199 7.71 5.21 -20.71
CA GLN A 199 7.40 6.30 -21.63
C GLN A 199 5.89 6.50 -21.77
N ASN A 200 5.47 7.73 -22.05
CA ASN A 200 4.05 8.07 -22.19
C ASN A 200 3.32 7.22 -23.24
N GLN A 201 3.99 6.83 -24.33
CA GLN A 201 3.42 5.95 -25.37
C GLN A 201 3.19 4.50 -24.92
N GLN A 202 3.74 4.10 -23.76
CA GLN A 202 3.60 2.74 -23.21
C GLN A 202 2.38 2.61 -22.30
N VAL A 203 1.45 3.58 -22.34
CA VAL A 203 0.13 3.45 -21.72
C VAL A 203 -0.66 2.35 -22.43
N ARG A 204 -1.16 1.37 -21.68
CA ARG A 204 -2.02 0.31 -22.20
C ARG A 204 -3.47 0.79 -22.22
N PRO A 205 -4.23 0.48 -23.29
CA PRO A 205 -5.65 0.78 -23.30
C PRO A 205 -6.34 -0.03 -22.19
N PRO A 206 -7.25 0.56 -21.40
CA PRO A 206 -8.01 -0.18 -20.41
C PRO A 206 -8.82 -1.32 -21.06
N PHE A 207 -9.20 -2.30 -20.24
CA PHE A 207 -9.77 -3.59 -20.65
C PHE A 207 -10.91 -3.53 -21.71
N ASN A 208 -11.67 -2.44 -21.78
CA ASN A 208 -12.76 -2.26 -22.75
C ASN A 208 -12.30 -1.72 -24.13
N GLY A 209 -11.00 -1.61 -24.39
CA GLY A 209 -10.46 -1.12 -25.66
C GLY A 209 -10.66 0.37 -25.92
N ILE A 210 -11.16 1.12 -24.92
CA ILE A 210 -11.35 2.57 -25.00
C ILE A 210 -10.01 3.24 -24.70
N SER A 211 -9.36 3.81 -25.70
CA SER A 211 -8.18 4.64 -25.47
C SER A 211 -8.58 5.92 -24.74
N VAL A 212 -8.35 5.95 -23.42
CA VAL A 212 -8.50 7.16 -22.61
C VAL A 212 -7.11 7.75 -22.41
N SER A 213 -6.89 8.98 -22.87
CA SER A 213 -5.65 9.69 -22.58
C SER A 213 -5.52 9.93 -21.07
N ASP A 214 -4.37 9.61 -20.49
CA ASP A 214 -4.08 9.97 -19.11
C ASP A 214 -3.99 11.51 -19.00
N PRO A 215 -4.82 12.14 -18.14
CA PRO A 215 -4.87 13.60 -18.00
C PRO A 215 -3.62 14.17 -17.32
N THR A 216 -2.75 13.32 -16.76
CA THR A 216 -1.50 13.71 -16.12
C THR A 216 -0.29 13.62 -17.04
N THR A 217 -0.47 13.08 -18.25
CA THR A 217 0.58 13.01 -19.25
C THR A 217 1.04 14.40 -19.66
N ILE A 218 2.33 14.68 -19.48
CA ILE A 218 2.99 15.91 -19.90
C ILE A 218 4.18 15.55 -20.80
N GLY A 219 4.43 16.38 -21.82
CA GLY A 219 5.57 16.22 -22.73
C GLY A 219 5.26 15.36 -23.96
N SER A 220 6.31 14.81 -24.58
CA SER A 220 6.21 14.01 -25.79
C SER A 220 5.82 12.56 -25.49
N ALA A 221 5.51 11.79 -26.54
CA ALA A 221 5.23 10.35 -26.46
C ALA A 221 6.39 9.55 -25.83
N SER A 222 7.64 10.00 -25.99
CA SER A 222 8.84 9.37 -25.43
C SER A 222 9.22 9.89 -24.04
N ALA A 223 8.50 10.87 -23.50
CA ALA A 223 8.79 11.40 -22.17
C ALA A 223 8.36 10.42 -21.07
N ASN A 224 9.06 10.47 -19.94
CA ASN A 224 8.75 9.65 -18.78
C ASN A 224 7.47 10.18 -18.08
N PRO A 225 6.45 9.34 -17.81
CA PRO A 225 5.26 9.77 -17.06
C PRO A 225 5.54 10.04 -15.57
N TYR A 226 6.61 9.46 -15.02
CA TYR A 226 7.02 9.58 -13.61
C TYR A 226 8.07 10.68 -13.42
N LEU A 227 7.60 11.91 -13.58
CA LEU A 227 8.39 13.14 -13.38
C LEU A 227 7.82 14.00 -12.26
N ILE A 228 8.69 14.79 -11.66
CA ILE A 228 8.35 15.80 -10.66
C ILE A 228 7.81 17.04 -11.36
N ARG A 229 6.72 17.60 -10.84
CA ARG A 229 6.13 18.84 -11.34
C ARG A 229 6.65 20.01 -10.49
N ARG A 230 7.45 20.89 -11.10
CA ARG A 230 7.92 22.13 -10.44
C ARG A 230 6.97 23.31 -10.63
N SER A 231 6.24 23.33 -11.75
CA SER A 231 5.18 24.29 -12.01
C SER A 231 4.16 23.72 -13.00
N SER A 232 3.12 24.50 -13.31
CA SER A 232 2.03 24.12 -14.20
C SER A 232 2.51 23.53 -15.54
N ASN A 233 3.60 24.05 -16.11
CA ASN A 233 4.17 23.65 -17.40
C ASN A 233 5.62 23.12 -17.32
N SER A 234 6.16 22.91 -16.11
CA SER A 234 7.55 22.47 -15.92
C SER A 234 7.62 21.14 -15.19
N THR A 235 8.12 20.12 -15.88
CA THR A 235 8.42 18.81 -15.33
C THR A 235 9.92 18.56 -15.36
N VAL A 236 10.43 17.97 -14.28
CA VAL A 236 11.85 17.65 -14.11
C VAL A 236 11.98 16.21 -13.62
N GLU A 237 13.12 15.62 -13.91
CA GLU A 237 13.48 14.30 -13.38
C GLU A 237 13.72 14.38 -11.87
N GLY A 238 13.48 13.25 -11.20
CA GLY A 238 13.80 13.09 -9.79
C GLY A 238 12.93 12.07 -9.09
N PHE A 239 13.20 11.88 -7.81
CA PHE A 239 12.61 10.83 -6.99
C PHE A 239 11.49 11.40 -6.12
N SER A 240 10.45 10.60 -5.87
CA SER A 240 9.26 11.04 -5.16
C SER A 240 8.72 9.93 -4.27
N HIS A 241 8.39 10.29 -3.04
CA HIS A 241 7.67 9.42 -2.11
C HIS A 241 6.44 10.12 -1.55
N CYS A 242 5.30 9.44 -1.52
CA CYS A 242 4.07 9.91 -0.90
C CYS A 242 3.66 8.98 0.24
N TYR A 243 3.20 9.58 1.35
CA TYR A 243 2.65 8.84 2.49
C TYR A 243 1.65 9.70 3.28
N SER A 244 0.86 9.06 4.13
CA SER A 244 -0.07 9.74 5.03
C SER A 244 0.56 9.92 6.42
N PRO A 245 0.60 11.15 6.98
CA PRO A 245 1.18 11.40 8.28
C PRO A 245 0.32 10.78 9.41
N THR A 246 0.96 10.14 10.38
CA THR A 246 0.29 9.36 11.45
C THR A 246 0.07 10.13 12.76
N SER A 247 0.66 11.32 12.93
CA SER A 247 0.55 12.13 14.15
C SER A 247 0.41 13.62 13.85
N ALA A 248 -0.34 14.35 14.69
CA ALA A 248 -0.54 15.81 14.64
C ALA A 248 -0.88 16.36 13.25
N ASN A 249 -1.79 15.69 12.54
CA ASN A 249 -2.16 16.03 11.17
C ASN A 249 -3.38 16.95 11.06
N GLN A 250 -4.19 17.12 12.11
CA GLN A 250 -5.34 18.03 12.12
C GLN A 250 -4.97 19.41 12.63
N PHE A 251 -5.57 20.45 12.04
CA PHE A 251 -5.40 21.83 12.47
C PHE A 251 -6.61 22.68 12.12
N GLY A 252 -6.79 23.79 12.81
CA GLY A 252 -7.96 24.64 12.63
C GLY A 252 -8.48 25.19 13.93
N ILE A 253 -9.54 25.97 13.81
CA ILE A 253 -10.36 26.38 14.94
C ILE A 253 -11.19 25.17 15.36
N TYR A 254 -11.36 24.96 16.67
CA TYR A 254 -12.26 23.93 17.21
C TYR A 254 -12.96 24.40 18.49
N GLY A 255 -13.65 25.54 18.37
CA GLY A 255 -14.44 26.17 19.43
C GLY A 255 -14.09 27.64 19.65
N ALA A 256 -15.08 28.45 20.02
CA ALA A 256 -14.92 29.87 20.30
C ALA A 256 -15.69 30.28 21.55
N VAL A 257 -15.09 31.16 22.34
CA VAL A 257 -15.66 31.72 23.57
C VAL A 257 -15.80 33.23 23.38
N PRO A 258 -17.00 33.74 23.06
CA PRO A 258 -17.25 35.17 22.94
C PRO A 258 -17.05 35.85 24.30
N ILE A 259 -16.35 36.99 24.33
CA ILE A 259 -16.05 37.69 25.59
C ILE A 259 -16.82 39.00 25.64
N ASN A 260 -17.59 39.19 26.71
CA ASN A 260 -18.36 40.38 27.01
C ASN A 260 -19.20 40.84 25.80
N VAL A 261 -20.05 39.94 25.31
CA VAL A 261 -20.90 40.14 24.13
C VAL A 261 -22.36 40.18 24.58
N ARG A 262 -23.13 41.13 24.02
CA ARG A 262 -24.58 41.20 24.20
C ARG A 262 -25.26 40.21 23.27
N LEU A 263 -26.01 39.28 23.85
CA LEU A 263 -26.88 38.34 23.16
C LEU A 263 -28.25 38.99 22.96
N TYR A 264 -28.82 38.83 21.77
CA TYR A 264 -30.13 39.35 21.40
C TYR A 264 -31.08 38.18 21.14
N ILE A 265 -32.21 38.16 21.84
CA ILE A 265 -33.28 37.16 21.67
C ILE A 265 -34.61 37.85 21.38
N ARG A 266 -35.50 37.23 20.61
CA ARG A 266 -36.87 37.72 20.43
C ARG A 266 -37.83 37.13 21.46
N ASN A 267 -38.71 37.98 22.00
CA ASN A 267 -39.85 37.51 22.80
C ASN A 267 -41.00 37.00 21.89
N GLN A 268 -42.09 36.50 22.48
CA GLN A 268 -43.27 36.01 21.73
C GLN A 268 -43.96 37.09 20.86
N ALA A 269 -43.79 38.38 21.21
CA ALA A 269 -44.32 39.50 20.45
C ALA A 269 -43.41 39.92 19.27
N GLY A 270 -42.20 39.38 19.19
CA GLY A 270 -41.21 39.73 18.17
C GLY A 270 -40.24 40.84 18.59
N ASP A 271 -40.33 41.39 19.79
CA ASP A 271 -39.41 42.42 20.29
C ASP A 271 -38.06 41.84 20.69
N PHE A 272 -36.99 42.60 20.45
CA PHE A 272 -35.66 42.25 20.92
C PHE A 272 -35.52 42.47 22.43
N GLN A 273 -35.19 41.40 23.14
CA GLN A 273 -34.60 41.44 24.47
C GLN A 273 -33.10 41.16 24.36
N SER A 274 -32.31 41.72 25.28
CA SER A 274 -30.88 41.51 25.26
C SER A 274 -30.28 41.40 26.64
N ALA A 275 -29.21 40.62 26.76
CA ALA A 275 -28.45 40.45 27.98
C ALA A 275 -26.96 40.27 27.64
N ILE A 276 -26.08 40.66 28.55
CA ILE A 276 -24.64 40.39 28.40
C ILE A 276 -24.41 38.91 28.72
N ASN A 277 -23.53 38.25 27.95
CA ASN A 277 -23.23 36.84 28.13
C ASN A 277 -22.58 36.48 29.49
N GLY A 278 -22.14 37.47 30.29
CA GLY A 278 -21.54 37.26 31.61
C GLY A 278 -20.16 36.59 31.57
N ILE A 279 -19.44 36.71 30.45
CA ILE A 279 -18.08 36.19 30.29
C ILE A 279 -17.14 37.38 30.16
N SER A 280 -16.16 37.49 31.06
CA SER A 280 -15.16 38.55 31.04
C SER A 280 -13.75 37.94 31.05
N MET A 281 -12.75 38.70 30.61
CA MET A 281 -11.37 38.24 30.62
C MET A 281 -10.46 39.34 31.13
N GLN A 282 -9.83 39.19 32.29
CA GLN A 282 -8.88 40.13 32.85
C GLN A 282 -7.43 39.76 32.49
N VAL A 283 -6.55 40.75 32.39
CA VAL A 283 -5.10 40.55 32.23
C VAL A 283 -4.41 40.96 33.52
N ALA A 284 -3.51 40.12 34.03
CA ALA A 284 -2.78 40.43 35.27
C ALA A 284 -2.00 41.75 35.14
N GLY A 285 -2.32 42.72 36.01
CA GLY A 285 -1.64 44.03 36.05
C GLY A 285 -2.17 45.10 35.09
N SER A 286 -3.30 44.87 34.40
CA SER A 286 -3.97 45.88 33.55
C SER A 286 -5.32 46.30 34.12
N SER A 287 -5.66 47.58 34.08
CA SER A 287 -6.94 48.15 34.55
C SER A 287 -7.99 48.33 33.45
N GLY A 288 -7.74 47.87 32.22
CA GLY A 288 -8.69 47.96 31.10
C GLY A 288 -8.22 47.25 29.82
N TYR A 289 -9.11 47.21 28.81
CA TYR A 289 -8.85 46.59 27.51
C TYR A 289 -8.68 47.64 26.43
N SER A 290 -7.52 47.67 25.79
CA SER A 290 -7.30 48.40 24.54
C SER A 290 -7.11 47.39 23.42
N SER A 291 -7.82 47.59 22.30
CA SER A 291 -7.68 46.77 21.10
C SER A 291 -6.23 46.71 20.63
N LEU A 292 -5.79 45.57 20.10
CA LEU A 292 -4.48 45.39 19.45
C LEU A 292 -3.25 45.71 20.32
N THR A 293 -3.41 45.78 21.64
CA THR A 293 -2.30 45.88 22.58
C THR A 293 -1.43 44.62 22.53
N ARG A 294 -0.11 44.82 22.44
CA ARG A 294 0.86 43.72 22.44
C ARG A 294 1.14 43.24 23.87
N TYR A 295 1.07 41.94 24.08
CA TYR A 295 1.47 41.28 25.33
C TYR A 295 2.62 40.31 25.10
N GLY A 296 3.53 40.21 26.07
CA GLY A 296 4.68 39.31 26.03
C GLY A 296 4.30 37.85 26.28
N ALA A 297 5.25 36.95 26.05
CA ALA A 297 5.15 35.56 26.53
C ALA A 297 5.12 35.54 28.08
N ASN A 298 4.48 34.53 28.65
CA ASN A 298 4.23 34.36 30.09
C ASN A 298 3.27 35.39 30.73
N THR A 299 2.55 36.18 29.93
CA THR A 299 1.47 37.04 30.42
C THR A 299 0.31 36.18 30.90
N SER A 300 -0.26 36.49 32.07
CA SER A 300 -1.38 35.74 32.64
C SER A 300 -2.72 36.41 32.37
N PHE A 301 -3.70 35.63 31.93
CA PHE A 301 -5.07 36.03 31.62
C PHE A 301 -6.00 35.23 32.52
N VAL A 302 -7.07 35.85 33.01
CA VAL A 302 -8.11 35.19 33.80
C VAL A 302 -9.43 35.39 33.09
N VAL A 303 -10.01 34.32 32.57
CA VAL A 303 -11.35 34.32 31.98
C VAL A 303 -12.34 33.94 33.07
N SER A 304 -13.29 34.83 33.37
CA SER A 304 -14.30 34.64 34.40
C SER A 304 -15.67 34.46 33.75
N LEU A 305 -16.30 33.32 34.01
CA LEU A 305 -17.67 33.04 33.65
C LEU A 305 -18.54 33.23 34.90
N GLU A 306 -19.47 34.18 34.85
CA GLU A 306 -20.38 34.47 35.96
C GLU A 306 -21.29 33.28 36.29
N GLN A 307 -21.70 33.19 37.56
CA GLN A 307 -22.58 32.13 38.02
C GLN A 307 -23.87 32.06 37.19
N ALA A 308 -24.27 30.85 36.81
CA ALA A 308 -25.54 30.54 36.15
C ALA A 308 -26.45 29.78 37.14
N GLY A 309 -26.99 30.52 38.12
CA GLY A 309 -27.91 29.98 39.12
C GLY A 309 -29.24 29.48 38.53
N ASN A 310 -30.03 28.77 39.33
CA ASN A 310 -31.26 28.10 38.88
C ASN A 310 -32.52 28.98 38.90
N ALA A 311 -32.42 30.24 39.33
CA ALA A 311 -33.54 31.17 39.30
C ALA A 311 -33.90 31.50 37.85
N GLN A 312 -35.17 31.30 37.48
CA GLN A 312 -35.70 31.68 36.17
C GLN A 312 -35.83 33.21 36.09
N GLU A 313 -35.16 33.80 35.10
CA GLU A 313 -35.19 35.24 34.79
C GLU A 313 -35.72 35.49 33.37
N GLY A 314 -35.56 36.72 32.86
CA GLY A 314 -35.99 37.06 31.50
C GLY A 314 -35.28 36.21 30.43
N LEU A 315 -35.95 35.98 29.29
CA LEU A 315 -35.50 35.11 28.19
C LEU A 315 -34.03 35.33 27.81
N ALA A 316 -33.60 36.59 27.66
CA ALA A 316 -32.22 36.92 27.27
C ALA A 316 -31.19 36.51 28.33
N VAL A 317 -31.55 36.59 29.62
CA VAL A 317 -30.67 36.23 30.73
C VAL A 317 -30.56 34.70 30.85
N GLU A 318 -31.66 33.98 30.64
CA GLU A 318 -31.64 32.51 30.61
C GLU A 318 -30.77 31.99 29.44
N GLU A 319 -30.89 32.59 28.25
CA GLU A 319 -30.02 32.24 27.12
C GLU A 319 -28.54 32.51 27.45
N ALA A 320 -28.23 33.62 28.11
CA ALA A 320 -26.87 33.92 28.57
C ALA A 320 -26.37 32.88 29.60
N LYS A 321 -27.23 32.42 30.52
CA LYS A 321 -26.89 31.37 31.49
C LYS A 321 -26.60 30.03 30.80
N GLU A 322 -27.45 29.61 29.86
CA GLU A 322 -27.25 28.36 29.11
C GLU A 322 -26.00 28.42 28.23
N SER A 323 -25.73 29.55 27.57
CA SER A 323 -24.49 29.78 26.82
C SER A 323 -23.24 29.60 27.71
N ARG A 324 -23.24 30.16 28.92
CA ARG A 324 -22.12 29.96 29.87
C ARG A 324 -21.96 28.50 30.29
N ARG A 325 -23.07 27.81 30.57
CA ARG A 325 -23.06 26.37 30.92
C ARG A 325 -22.42 25.55 29.81
N ALA A 326 -22.82 25.79 28.56
CA ALA A 326 -22.27 25.09 27.39
C ALA A 326 -20.77 25.38 27.17
N LEU A 327 -20.31 26.61 27.44
CA LEU A 327 -18.93 27.02 27.20
C LEU A 327 -17.94 26.57 28.29
N THR A 328 -18.42 26.10 29.45
CA THR A 328 -17.55 25.61 30.53
C THR A 328 -16.65 24.46 30.08
N SER A 329 -17.19 23.53 29.28
CA SER A 329 -16.45 22.35 28.79
C SER A 329 -15.39 22.67 27.74
N VAL A 330 -15.38 23.89 27.18
CA VAL A 330 -14.40 24.30 26.15
C VAL A 330 -13.00 24.41 26.76
N PHE A 331 -12.91 24.83 28.03
CA PHE A 331 -11.66 25.03 28.76
C PHE A 331 -11.16 23.73 29.39
N ASP A 332 -10.31 23.00 28.65
CA ASP A 332 -9.58 21.86 29.17
C ASP A 332 -8.11 22.20 29.47
N ASN A 333 -7.47 21.41 30.35
CA ASN A 333 -6.08 21.64 30.75
C ASN A 333 -5.06 21.39 29.63
N SER A 334 -5.47 20.75 28.52
CA SER A 334 -4.61 20.44 27.37
C SER A 334 -4.75 21.40 26.19
N GLY A 335 -5.81 22.21 26.14
CA GLY A 335 -6.14 23.04 24.99
C GLY A 335 -5.20 24.21 24.74
N LEU A 336 -4.86 24.45 23.47
CA LEU A 336 -4.31 25.72 23.02
C LEU A 336 -5.44 26.69 22.68
N PHE A 337 -5.25 27.95 23.08
CA PHE A 337 -6.16 29.04 22.79
C PHE A 337 -5.43 30.18 22.10
N LYS A 338 -6.13 30.87 21.21
CA LYS A 338 -5.73 32.16 20.67
C LYS A 338 -6.60 33.29 21.22
N ILE A 339 -5.94 34.39 21.56
CA ILE A 339 -6.52 35.66 21.98
C ILE A 339 -5.95 36.73 21.04
N GLY A 340 -6.68 37.07 19.98
CA GLY A 340 -6.15 37.79 18.83
C GLY A 340 -5.06 36.96 18.18
N SER A 341 -3.82 37.44 18.24
CA SER A 341 -2.62 36.72 17.80
C SER A 341 -1.76 36.17 18.92
N ILE A 342 -2.19 36.30 20.18
CA ILE A 342 -1.52 35.70 21.35
C ILE A 342 -1.91 34.24 21.44
N LYS A 343 -0.92 33.34 21.57
CA LYS A 343 -1.18 31.93 21.88
C LYS A 343 -1.04 31.69 23.37
N ALA A 344 -2.03 31.04 23.97
CA ALA A 344 -2.10 30.78 25.39
C ALA A 344 -2.50 29.33 25.69
N LYS A 345 -2.11 28.84 26.87
CA LYS A 345 -2.54 27.55 27.42
C LYS A 345 -3.27 27.76 28.74
N VAL A 346 -4.22 26.89 29.04
CA VAL A 346 -4.87 26.84 30.35
C VAL A 346 -3.88 26.34 31.39
N ILE A 347 -3.77 27.04 32.52
CA ILE A 347 -2.93 26.67 33.67
C ILE A 347 -3.78 25.93 34.70
N SER A 348 -4.96 26.47 34.98
CA SER A 348 -5.87 25.98 36.00
C SER A 348 -7.26 26.54 35.78
N SER A 349 -8.26 25.79 36.21
CA SER A 349 -9.60 26.30 36.45
C SER A 349 -9.96 26.03 37.91
N ASP A 350 -10.64 26.98 38.55
CA ASP A 350 -11.06 26.87 39.95
C ASP A 350 -12.31 26.00 40.16
N ARG A 351 -13.08 25.74 39.09
CA ARG A 351 -14.35 24.99 39.10
C ARG A 351 -14.57 24.23 37.80
N ALA A 352 -15.42 23.20 37.84
CA ALA A 352 -15.82 22.43 36.66
C ALA A 352 -17.03 23.03 35.92
N ASP A 353 -17.87 23.81 36.62
CA ASP A 353 -19.07 24.44 36.07
C ASP A 353 -19.35 25.82 36.72
N VAL A 354 -20.40 26.47 36.24
CA VAL A 354 -20.86 27.80 36.69
C VAL A 354 -22.10 27.74 37.60
N THR A 355 -22.55 26.56 38.04
CA THR A 355 -23.83 26.42 38.77
C THR A 355 -23.73 26.92 40.21
N ASP A 356 -22.69 26.49 40.93
CA ASP A 356 -22.49 26.77 42.35
C ASP A 356 -21.61 28.01 42.61
N GLY A 357 -21.25 28.76 41.56
CA GLY A 357 -20.47 29.99 41.62
C GLY A 357 -19.77 30.32 40.31
N ALA A 358 -19.11 31.47 40.23
CA ALA A 358 -18.36 31.87 39.04
C ALA A 358 -17.13 30.95 38.81
N MET A 359 -16.90 30.59 37.55
CA MET A 359 -15.75 29.79 37.11
C MET A 359 -14.66 30.73 36.58
N ASN A 360 -13.46 30.66 37.13
CA ASN A 360 -12.29 31.40 36.69
C ASN A 360 -11.27 30.45 36.07
N VAL A 361 -10.93 30.71 34.81
CA VAL A 361 -9.93 29.97 34.05
C VAL A 361 -8.69 30.84 33.90
N SER A 362 -7.58 30.40 34.48
CA SER A 362 -6.29 31.06 34.33
C SER A 362 -5.58 30.53 33.09
N LEU A 363 -5.28 31.41 32.13
CA LEU A 363 -4.47 31.11 30.96
C LEU A 363 -3.11 31.83 31.04
N ARG A 364 -2.08 31.24 30.43
CA ARG A 364 -0.76 31.85 30.26
C ARG A 364 -0.36 31.90 28.80
N SER A 365 0.12 33.04 28.32
CA SER A 365 0.67 33.13 26.97
C SER A 365 1.94 32.30 26.83
N ILE A 366 1.98 31.46 25.80
CA ILE A 366 3.16 30.71 25.37
C ILE A 366 3.92 31.45 24.25
N GLU A 367 3.22 32.23 23.43
CA GLU A 367 3.80 33.09 22.39
C GLU A 367 3.26 34.51 22.54
N ALA A 368 4.14 35.50 22.37
CA ALA A 368 3.76 36.91 22.40
C ALA A 368 2.92 37.27 21.17
N GLY A 369 2.01 38.23 21.33
CA GLY A 369 1.11 38.65 20.26
C GLY A 369 0.30 39.89 20.63
N ASN A 370 -0.62 40.25 19.76
CA ASN A 370 -1.55 41.35 19.98
C ASN A 370 -2.91 40.77 20.38
N ILE A 371 -3.58 41.40 21.34
CA ILE A 371 -4.98 41.09 21.68
C ILE A 371 -5.90 41.44 20.49
N ASN A 372 -7.16 40.99 20.52
CA ASN A 372 -8.11 41.17 19.43
C ASN A 372 -8.22 42.62 18.93
N SER A 373 -8.60 42.72 17.66
CA SER A 373 -8.93 43.94 16.91
C SER A 373 -10.04 44.75 17.55
N VAL A 374 -11.00 44.10 18.22
CA VAL A 374 -12.03 44.76 19.03
C VAL A 374 -11.67 44.69 20.50
N ALA A 375 -11.72 45.84 21.19
CA ALA A 375 -11.49 45.88 22.62
C ALA A 375 -12.58 45.10 23.38
N TYR A 376 -12.18 44.35 24.41
CA TYR A 376 -13.14 43.53 25.16
C TYR A 376 -14.20 44.30 25.94
N GLY A 377 -14.05 45.62 26.09
CA GLY A 377 -15.08 46.50 26.65
C GLY A 377 -16.31 46.72 25.76
N ALA A 378 -16.21 46.57 24.44
CA ALA A 378 -17.33 46.81 23.52
C ALA A 378 -18.36 45.67 23.58
N THR A 379 -19.62 45.94 23.92
CA THR A 379 -20.63 44.88 24.13
C THR A 379 -21.47 44.56 22.90
N SER A 380 -21.50 45.45 21.92
CA SER A 380 -22.31 45.36 20.70
C SER A 380 -21.58 45.96 19.51
N VAL A 381 -22.07 45.68 18.29
CA VAL A 381 -21.55 46.26 17.04
C VAL A 381 -21.56 47.80 17.10
N ALA A 382 -22.61 48.40 17.68
CA ALA A 382 -22.70 49.85 17.83
C ALA A 382 -21.61 50.45 18.74
N ASP A 383 -21.09 49.67 19.69
CA ASP A 383 -19.99 50.13 20.56
C ASP A 383 -18.67 50.18 19.78
N VAL A 384 -18.53 49.41 18.69
CA VAL A 384 -17.34 49.38 17.82
C VAL A 384 -17.21 50.67 17.01
N ASP A 385 -18.33 51.24 16.53
CA ASP A 385 -18.38 52.50 15.77
C ASP A 385 -17.83 53.70 16.57
N SER A 386 -17.80 53.61 17.91
CA SER A 386 -17.30 54.64 18.81
C SER A 386 -15.81 54.52 19.16
N GLN A 387 -15.12 53.46 18.68
CA GLN A 387 -13.72 53.20 19.01
C GLN A 387 -12.76 53.41 17.82
N SER A 388 -11.56 53.91 18.13
CA SER A 388 -10.46 54.28 17.23
C SER A 388 -9.76 53.10 16.52
N ILE A 389 -10.46 52.00 16.27
CA ILE A 389 -9.91 50.78 15.64
C ILE A 389 -9.41 51.08 14.21
N PHE A 390 -9.97 52.11 13.58
CA PHE A 390 -9.55 52.62 12.28
C PHE A 390 -8.23 53.43 12.30
N ASN A 391 -7.54 53.63 13.43
CA ASN A 391 -6.27 54.39 13.46
C ASN A 391 -5.00 53.51 13.40
N VAL A 392 -5.16 52.21 13.19
CA VAL A 392 -4.10 51.20 13.39
C VAL A 392 -3.13 51.07 12.21
N PHE A 393 -3.61 51.33 10.99
CA PHE A 393 -2.78 51.40 9.80
C PHE A 393 -2.74 52.85 9.32
N ALA A 394 -1.62 53.32 8.74
CA ALA A 394 -1.47 54.70 8.27
C ALA A 394 -2.57 55.15 7.28
N GLU A 395 -3.25 54.19 6.64
CA GLU A 395 -4.40 54.40 5.72
C GLU A 395 -5.78 54.27 6.40
N GLY A 396 -5.86 53.90 7.68
CA GLY A 396 -7.12 53.95 8.41
C GLY A 396 -7.57 55.39 8.70
N THR A 397 -6.61 56.34 8.73
CA THR A 397 -6.83 57.79 8.62
C THR A 397 -7.61 58.14 7.35
N PHE A 398 -7.35 57.47 6.22
CA PHE A 398 -8.03 57.73 4.95
C PHE A 398 -9.50 57.31 4.98
N LEU A 399 -9.88 56.23 5.67
CA LEU A 399 -11.29 55.84 5.80
C LEU A 399 -12.05 56.67 6.82
N TYR A 400 -11.41 57.05 7.92
CA TYR A 400 -11.98 58.03 8.84
C TYR A 400 -12.19 59.38 8.12
N GLU A 401 -11.20 59.85 7.36
CA GLU A 401 -11.32 61.05 6.53
C GLU A 401 -12.39 60.90 5.45
N ARG A 402 -12.47 59.76 4.74
CA ARG A 402 -13.53 59.45 3.76
C ARG A 402 -14.92 59.41 4.42
N ARG A 403 -15.04 58.92 5.66
CA ARG A 403 -16.29 58.94 6.42
C ARG A 403 -16.67 60.36 6.84
N GLN A 404 -15.71 61.17 7.27
CA GLN A 404 -15.94 62.58 7.54
C GLN A 404 -16.31 63.35 6.27
N GLN A 405 -15.71 63.01 5.13
CA GLN A 405 -16.08 63.53 3.82
C GLN A 405 -17.49 63.09 3.43
N PHE A 406 -17.86 61.83 3.65
CA PHE A 406 -19.21 61.32 3.43
C PHE A 406 -20.23 62.10 4.27
N LEU A 407 -20.01 62.25 5.58
CA LEU A 407 -20.92 63.00 6.46
C LEU A 407 -21.07 64.48 6.02
N ARG A 408 -19.98 65.08 5.52
CA ARG A 408 -20.02 66.43 4.95
C ARG A 408 -20.80 66.47 3.63
N ALA A 409 -20.61 65.47 2.77
CA ALA A 409 -21.34 65.35 1.50
C ALA A 409 -22.83 65.08 1.74
N GLU A 410 -23.17 64.22 2.70
CA GLU A 410 -24.54 63.94 3.14
C GLU A 410 -25.23 65.20 3.64
N ALA A 411 -24.55 65.97 4.50
CA ALA A 411 -25.05 67.26 4.95
C ALA A 411 -25.23 68.27 3.80
N ALA A 412 -24.35 68.23 2.78
CA ALA A 412 -24.42 69.13 1.62
C ALA A 412 -25.58 68.80 0.68
N ILE A 413 -25.95 67.52 0.52
CA ILE A 413 -27.06 67.12 -0.36
C ILE A 413 -28.42 67.06 0.35
N ARG A 414 -28.44 67.10 1.69
CA ARG A 414 -29.67 67.08 2.50
C ARG A 414 -30.75 68.07 2.02
N PRO A 415 -30.43 69.35 1.72
CA PRO A 415 -31.42 70.31 1.23
C PRO A 415 -32.00 69.93 -0.14
N ILE A 416 -31.20 69.26 -0.99
CA ILE A 416 -31.60 68.80 -2.33
C ILE A 416 -32.59 67.64 -2.19
N LEU A 417 -32.29 66.69 -1.30
CA LEU A 417 -33.18 65.56 -0.99
C LEU A 417 -34.50 66.03 -0.38
N ASP A 418 -34.45 67.00 0.53
CA ASP A 418 -35.64 67.56 1.17
C ASP A 418 -36.51 68.38 0.19
N GLU A 419 -35.93 68.90 -0.91
CA GLU A 419 -36.65 69.64 -1.95
C GLU A 419 -37.35 68.72 -2.96
N ASP A 420 -36.87 67.48 -3.15
CA ASP A 420 -37.47 66.49 -4.06
C ASP A 420 -38.59 65.70 -3.37
N SER A 421 -39.84 66.08 -3.63
CA SER A 421 -41.01 65.48 -2.97
C SER A 421 -41.31 64.02 -3.41
N GLU A 422 -40.63 63.51 -4.43
CA GLU A 422 -40.72 62.10 -4.87
C GLU A 422 -40.01 61.16 -3.88
N SER A 423 -39.23 61.70 -2.92
CA SER A 423 -38.42 60.94 -1.95
C SER A 423 -37.49 59.92 -2.60
N ASP A 424 -37.02 60.24 -3.80
CA ASP A 424 -36.04 59.46 -4.56
C ASP A 424 -34.65 59.56 -3.91
N ASP A 425 -33.83 58.52 -4.11
CA ASP A 425 -32.45 58.52 -3.64
C ASP A 425 -31.57 59.49 -4.45
N ALA A 426 -30.43 59.88 -3.85
CA ALA A 426 -29.51 60.85 -4.44
C ALA A 426 -29.00 60.43 -5.85
N ALA A 427 -28.88 59.11 -6.09
CA ALA A 427 -28.46 58.58 -7.39
C ALA A 427 -29.53 58.77 -8.47
N THR A 428 -30.81 58.60 -8.12
CA THR A 428 -31.93 58.81 -9.03
C THR A 428 -32.05 60.29 -9.39
N ILE A 429 -31.96 61.19 -8.41
CA ILE A 429 -31.97 62.65 -8.65
C ILE A 429 -30.78 63.07 -9.54
N LEU A 430 -29.58 62.54 -9.27
CA LEU A 430 -28.38 62.79 -10.07
C LEU A 430 -28.54 62.35 -11.53
N SER A 431 -29.19 61.20 -11.76
CA SER A 431 -29.45 60.70 -13.10
C SER A 431 -30.46 61.56 -13.86
N ARG A 432 -31.49 62.08 -13.17
CA ARG A 432 -32.55 62.94 -13.73
C ARG A 432 -32.11 64.39 -13.93
N ARG A 433 -31.12 64.86 -13.17
CA ARG A 433 -30.62 66.25 -13.15
C ARG A 433 -31.69 67.32 -12.90
N THR A 434 -32.82 66.95 -12.30
CA THR A 434 -34.00 67.80 -12.07
C THR A 434 -34.62 67.47 -10.72
N ILE A 435 -35.18 68.49 -10.06
CA ILE A 435 -36.01 68.36 -8.84
C ILE A 435 -37.47 68.27 -9.26
N ARG A 436 -38.24 67.37 -8.63
CA ARG A 436 -39.64 67.12 -8.94
C ARG A 436 -40.55 67.38 -7.75
N ASN A 437 -41.70 67.96 -8.08
CA ASN A 437 -42.82 68.07 -7.15
C ASN A 437 -43.98 67.18 -7.57
N TYR A 438 -44.64 66.63 -6.57
CA TYR A 438 -45.92 65.96 -6.72
C TYR A 438 -46.99 66.99 -7.11
N VAL A 439 -47.66 66.77 -8.25
CA VAL A 439 -48.72 67.67 -8.73
C VAL A 439 -49.97 66.85 -9.04
N GLU A 440 -51.09 67.29 -8.48
CA GLU A 440 -52.42 66.73 -8.73
C GLU A 440 -53.02 67.40 -9.99
N THR A 441 -53.28 66.64 -11.05
CA THR A 441 -53.59 67.19 -12.39
C THR A 441 -55.06 67.09 -12.82
N GLY A 442 -55.98 66.54 -12.00
CA GLY A 442 -57.42 66.56 -12.31
C GLY A 442 -58.30 65.70 -11.39
N TRP A 443 -59.62 65.96 -11.42
CA TRP A 443 -60.64 65.25 -10.65
C TRP A 443 -61.67 64.61 -11.60
N GLN A 444 -62.02 63.33 -11.38
CA GLN A 444 -63.16 62.66 -12.01
C GLN A 444 -64.21 62.36 -10.96
N THR A 445 -65.46 62.56 -11.34
CA THR A 445 -66.63 62.25 -10.50
C THR A 445 -67.39 61.12 -11.18
N ASP A 446 -67.37 59.93 -10.59
CA ASP A 446 -68.27 58.86 -11.00
C ASP A 446 -69.45 58.83 -10.04
N CYS A 447 -70.65 58.99 -10.59
CA CYS A 447 -71.91 58.90 -9.87
C CYS A 447 -72.61 57.59 -10.22
N GLY A 448 -72.88 56.75 -9.21
CA GLY A 448 -73.76 55.59 -9.35
C GLY A 448 -75.24 55.98 -9.20
N GLU A 449 -76.15 55.08 -9.58
CA GLU A 449 -77.60 55.29 -9.41
C GLU A 449 -77.99 55.46 -7.94
N ASP A 450 -78.82 56.47 -7.67
CA ASP A 450 -79.37 56.78 -6.35
C ASP A 450 -80.12 55.58 -5.77
N ARG A 451 -79.77 55.19 -4.54
CA ARG A 451 -80.52 54.16 -3.80
C ARG A 451 -81.32 54.79 -2.68
N PHE A 452 -82.56 54.33 -2.52
CA PHE A 452 -83.41 54.71 -1.40
C PHE A 452 -83.16 53.76 -0.24
N GLU A 453 -82.47 54.23 0.80
CA GLU A 453 -82.23 53.45 2.01
C GLU A 453 -83.27 53.80 3.07
N THR A 454 -83.77 52.80 3.77
CA THR A 454 -84.72 52.97 4.87
C THR A 454 -84.08 52.44 6.15
N TYR A 455 -84.04 53.26 7.20
CA TYR A 455 -83.54 52.83 8.51
C TYR A 455 -84.54 53.20 9.60
N ILE A 456 -84.44 52.49 10.71
CA ILE A 456 -85.29 52.73 11.88
C ILE A 456 -84.57 53.71 12.80
N ASN A 457 -85.21 54.83 13.12
CA ASN A 457 -84.62 55.82 14.01
C ASN A 457 -84.69 55.36 15.49
N GLU A 458 -84.07 56.14 16.38
CA GLU A 458 -84.01 55.85 17.81
C GLU A 458 -85.38 55.77 18.52
N TYR A 459 -86.47 56.16 17.84
CA TYR A 459 -87.85 56.07 18.33
C TYR A 459 -88.65 54.90 17.71
N GLY A 460 -88.02 54.07 16.88
CA GLY A 460 -88.64 52.88 16.30
C GLY A 460 -89.44 53.11 15.01
N GLU A 461 -89.32 54.28 14.39
CA GLU A 461 -90.02 54.62 13.14
C GLU A 461 -89.13 54.40 11.91
N SER A 462 -89.69 53.81 10.85
CA SER A 462 -88.97 53.57 9.59
C SER A 462 -88.97 54.83 8.73
N VAL A 463 -87.80 55.45 8.55
CA VAL A 463 -87.62 56.68 7.76
C VAL A 463 -86.75 56.38 6.55
N GLY A 464 -87.19 56.81 5.36
CA GLY A 464 -86.47 56.63 4.09
C GLY A 464 -85.69 57.87 3.66
N ARG A 465 -84.48 57.70 3.13
CA ARG A 465 -83.67 58.77 2.54
C ARG A 465 -83.05 58.31 1.22
N TRP A 466 -83.03 59.19 0.21
CA TRP A 466 -82.23 59.01 -1.01
C TRP A 466 -80.75 59.24 -0.69
N VAL A 467 -79.92 58.23 -0.97
CA VAL A 467 -78.46 58.31 -0.85
C VAL A 467 -77.87 58.31 -2.25
N SER A 468 -77.26 59.42 -2.63
CA SER A 468 -76.52 59.57 -3.87
C SER A 468 -75.05 59.23 -3.63
N ASN A 469 -74.54 58.19 -4.30
CA ASN A 469 -73.13 57.81 -4.25
C ASN A 469 -72.38 58.45 -5.43
N CYS A 470 -72.00 59.71 -5.28
CA CYS A 470 -70.98 60.32 -6.13
C CYS A 470 -69.66 60.31 -5.36
N ASN A 471 -68.66 59.59 -5.87
CA ASN A 471 -67.31 59.65 -5.36
C ASN A 471 -66.44 60.45 -6.32
N THR A 472 -65.81 61.49 -5.79
CA THR A 472 -64.79 62.27 -6.51
C THR A 472 -63.43 61.67 -6.19
N TYR A 473 -62.68 61.26 -7.21
CA TYR A 473 -61.30 60.81 -7.05
C TYR A 473 -60.37 61.48 -8.08
N PRO A 474 -59.11 61.72 -7.72
CA PRO A 474 -58.13 62.29 -8.63
C PRO A 474 -57.84 61.30 -9.79
N THR A 475 -57.75 61.81 -11.02
CA THR A 475 -57.62 60.97 -12.23
C THR A 475 -56.20 60.58 -12.57
N GLU A 476 -55.20 61.34 -12.17
CA GLU A 476 -53.78 61.06 -12.42
C GLU A 476 -52.93 61.78 -11.37
N TRP A 477 -51.98 61.05 -10.79
CA TRP A 477 -50.89 61.61 -9.98
C TRP A 477 -49.65 61.68 -10.86
N GLY A 478 -49.14 62.89 -11.09
CA GLY A 478 -48.01 63.12 -11.99
C GLY A 478 -46.90 63.91 -11.30
N HIS A 479 -45.66 63.62 -11.69
CA HIS A 479 -44.50 64.39 -11.24
C HIS A 479 -44.19 65.49 -12.23
N ARG A 480 -43.94 66.70 -11.74
CA ARG A 480 -43.52 67.84 -12.56
C ARG A 480 -42.12 68.29 -12.16
N ASP A 481 -41.25 68.45 -13.14
CA ASP A 481 -39.93 69.04 -12.92
C ASP A 481 -40.10 70.52 -12.49
N VAL A 482 -39.61 70.85 -11.31
CA VAL A 482 -39.68 72.16 -10.66
C VAL A 482 -38.52 73.03 -11.14
N ARG A 483 -37.32 72.45 -11.20
CA ARG A 483 -36.10 73.10 -11.69
C ARG A 483 -35.02 72.07 -12.04
N SER A 484 -34.07 72.50 -12.87
CA SER A 484 -32.82 71.77 -13.09
C SER A 484 -31.85 71.96 -11.93
N LEU A 485 -30.99 70.96 -11.72
CA LEU A 485 -29.87 71.06 -10.79
C LEU A 485 -28.78 71.97 -11.36
N THR A 486 -28.16 72.75 -10.48
CA THR A 486 -26.95 73.52 -10.80
C THR A 486 -25.72 72.60 -10.87
N ASP A 487 -24.64 73.04 -11.50
CA ASP A 487 -23.40 72.25 -11.59
C ASP A 487 -22.82 71.92 -10.20
N ASP A 488 -22.96 72.83 -9.23
CA ASP A 488 -22.51 72.60 -7.85
C ASP A 488 -23.35 71.52 -7.15
N GLU A 489 -24.67 71.50 -7.37
CA GLU A 489 -25.57 70.47 -6.85
C GLU A 489 -25.31 69.11 -7.50
N ILE A 490 -25.04 69.08 -8.81
CA ILE A 490 -24.64 67.87 -9.53
C ILE A 490 -23.32 67.33 -8.97
N ASN A 491 -22.32 68.20 -8.77
CA ASN A 491 -21.04 67.82 -8.19
C ASN A 491 -21.18 67.34 -6.74
N ALA A 492 -22.06 67.96 -5.94
CA ALA A 492 -22.34 67.54 -4.57
C ALA A 492 -23.04 66.18 -4.52
N LEU A 493 -24.05 65.94 -5.38
CA LEU A 493 -24.73 64.65 -5.50
C LEU A 493 -23.78 63.56 -6.02
N GLN A 494 -22.95 63.84 -7.03
CA GLN A 494 -21.95 62.90 -7.54
C GLN A 494 -20.93 62.55 -6.45
N SER A 495 -20.41 63.54 -5.74
CA SER A 495 -19.49 63.33 -4.61
C SER A 495 -20.12 62.50 -3.49
N TYR A 496 -21.39 62.76 -3.16
CA TYR A 496 -22.14 61.96 -2.20
C TYR A 496 -22.31 60.52 -2.66
N VAL A 497 -22.75 60.28 -3.90
CA VAL A 497 -22.94 58.92 -4.45
C VAL A 497 -21.61 58.15 -4.49
N ASP A 498 -20.53 58.79 -4.92
CA ASP A 498 -19.20 58.20 -4.96
C ASP A 498 -18.67 57.87 -3.55
N LEU A 499 -18.99 58.71 -2.56
CA LEU A 499 -18.60 58.49 -1.16
C LEU A 499 -19.51 57.49 -0.44
N ASP A 500 -20.80 57.44 -0.75
CA ASP A 500 -21.77 56.49 -0.17
C ASP A 500 -21.39 55.04 -0.52
N ALA A 501 -20.97 54.81 -1.77
CA ALA A 501 -20.50 53.52 -2.25
C ALA A 501 -19.27 52.98 -1.49
N VAL A 502 -18.46 53.85 -0.87
CA VAL A 502 -17.19 53.47 -0.22
C VAL A 502 -17.21 53.67 1.30
N ALA A 503 -17.99 54.62 1.81
CA ALA A 503 -17.99 55.09 3.20
C ALA A 503 -19.41 55.33 3.77
N GLY A 504 -20.45 54.98 3.02
CA GLY A 504 -21.85 55.10 3.43
C GLY A 504 -22.22 54.25 4.65
N PRO A 505 -23.39 54.44 5.26
CA PRO A 505 -23.82 53.77 6.50
C PRO A 505 -23.79 52.25 6.38
N THR A 506 -24.26 51.70 5.24
CA THR A 506 -24.31 50.26 4.98
C THR A 506 -22.91 49.70 4.71
N ALA A 507 -22.09 50.38 3.90
CA ALA A 507 -20.72 49.97 3.61
C ALA A 507 -19.81 50.01 4.85
N PHE A 508 -20.05 50.94 5.78
CA PHE A 508 -19.31 51.08 7.03
C PHE A 508 -19.79 50.10 8.11
N ARG A 509 -21.12 49.91 8.27
CA ARG A 509 -21.69 48.93 9.21
C ARG A 509 -21.26 47.50 8.92
N ASN A 510 -21.23 47.11 7.64
CA ASN A 510 -20.73 45.79 7.24
C ASN A 510 -19.29 45.58 7.73
N ARG A 511 -18.45 46.62 7.74
CA ARG A 511 -17.06 46.52 8.22
C ARG A 511 -16.93 46.46 9.74
N THR A 512 -17.79 47.13 10.52
CA THR A 512 -17.74 47.00 11.99
C THR A 512 -18.29 45.66 12.48
N GLU A 513 -19.22 45.05 11.74
CA GLU A 513 -19.67 43.67 11.96
C GLU A 513 -18.55 42.64 11.72
N ASP A 514 -17.69 42.86 10.70
CA ASP A 514 -16.52 42.01 10.42
C ASP A 514 -15.60 41.87 11.64
N TYR A 515 -15.38 42.97 12.36
CA TYR A 515 -14.54 43.01 13.55
C TYR A 515 -15.22 42.40 14.77
N PHE A 516 -16.49 42.73 15.00
CA PHE A 516 -17.21 42.26 16.18
C PHE A 516 -17.37 40.74 16.21
N SER A 517 -17.64 40.13 15.05
CA SER A 517 -17.83 38.67 14.89
C SER A 517 -16.59 37.82 15.21
N THR A 518 -15.41 38.45 15.36
CA THR A 518 -14.15 37.81 15.76
C THR A 518 -13.73 38.15 17.20
N LYS A 519 -14.57 38.84 17.97
CA LYS A 519 -14.35 39.20 19.38
C LYS A 519 -14.53 38.01 20.32
N ALA A 520 -13.64 37.04 20.22
CA ALA A 520 -13.66 35.82 21.02
C ALA A 520 -12.24 35.37 21.40
N ILE A 521 -12.17 34.47 22.39
CA ILE A 521 -11.03 33.59 22.60
C ILE A 521 -11.33 32.30 21.86
N VAL A 522 -10.41 31.85 21.02
CA VAL A 522 -10.68 30.72 20.12
C VAL A 522 -9.78 29.55 20.48
N ARG A 523 -10.38 28.38 20.64
CA ARG A 523 -9.63 27.13 20.81
C ARG A 523 -9.09 26.69 19.46
N ILE A 524 -7.81 26.32 19.43
CA ILE A 524 -7.12 25.98 18.20
C ILE A 524 -6.36 24.67 18.32
N GLU A 525 -6.20 24.00 17.18
CA GLU A 525 -5.25 22.91 16.99
C GLU A 525 -4.22 23.33 15.93
N GLU A 526 -2.94 23.05 16.18
CA GLU A 526 -1.84 23.28 15.22
C GLU A 526 -1.36 21.94 14.65
N ALA A 527 -1.09 21.91 13.36
CA ALA A 527 -0.42 20.76 12.74
C ALA A 527 1.06 21.10 12.55
N SER A 528 1.91 20.11 12.71
CA SER A 528 3.33 20.24 12.41
C SER A 528 3.83 19.02 11.67
N TYR A 529 4.69 19.25 10.70
CA TYR A 529 5.28 18.19 9.90
C TYR A 529 6.78 18.40 9.79
N SER A 530 7.53 17.31 9.96
CA SER A 530 8.97 17.29 9.70
C SER A 530 9.23 16.23 8.65
N THR A 531 10.03 16.57 7.64
CA THR A 531 10.34 15.62 6.56
C THR A 531 11.12 14.44 7.11
N VAL A 532 10.79 13.24 6.63
CA VAL A 532 11.46 12.00 7.03
C VAL A 532 12.75 11.83 6.24
N SER A 533 12.80 12.34 5.02
CA SER A 533 13.98 12.38 4.16
C SER A 533 14.42 13.81 3.84
N ALA A 534 15.69 13.96 3.45
CA ALA A 534 16.17 15.21 2.88
C ALA A 534 15.57 15.38 1.48
N CYS A 535 14.92 16.52 1.22
CA CYS A 535 14.20 16.77 -0.03
C CYS A 535 14.34 18.22 -0.51
N ASN A 536 14.03 18.45 -1.78
CA ASN A 536 13.97 19.79 -2.38
C ASN A 536 12.53 20.33 -2.40
N ILE A 537 11.54 19.43 -2.54
CA ILE A 537 10.13 19.76 -2.68
C ILE A 537 9.31 18.97 -1.68
N VAL A 538 8.31 19.62 -1.09
CA VAL A 538 7.30 19.00 -0.22
C VAL A 538 5.93 19.44 -0.69
N ASP A 539 5.09 18.48 -1.08
CA ASP A 539 3.70 18.71 -1.52
C ASP A 539 2.73 18.25 -0.43
N PHE A 540 1.88 19.15 0.05
CA PHE A 540 0.86 18.89 1.06
C PHE A 540 -0.51 18.77 0.40
N SER A 541 -1.16 17.62 0.56
CA SER A 541 -2.59 17.49 0.32
C SER A 541 -3.34 17.79 1.61
N ILE A 542 -4.07 18.91 1.62
CA ILE A 542 -4.83 19.39 2.77
C ILE A 542 -6.30 19.08 2.54
N LYS A 543 -6.84 18.24 3.42
CA LYS A 543 -8.26 17.94 3.53
C LYS A 543 -8.94 19.06 4.32
N ALA A 544 -9.99 19.63 3.78
CA ALA A 544 -10.75 20.71 4.38
C ALA A 544 -12.25 20.39 4.34
N ARG A 545 -12.94 20.51 5.48
CA ARG A 545 -14.41 20.46 5.56
C ARG A 545 -14.88 21.79 6.14
N ILE A 546 -15.36 22.67 5.27
CA ILE A 546 -15.66 24.07 5.62
C ILE A 546 -17.05 24.43 5.12
N PHE A 547 -17.90 24.83 6.05
CA PHE A 547 -19.26 25.27 5.80
C PHE A 547 -19.78 26.11 6.97
N LYS A 548 -20.81 26.89 6.70
CA LYS A 548 -21.64 27.53 7.72
C LYS A 548 -23.09 27.20 7.41
N ARG A 549 -23.87 26.72 8.37
CA ARG A 549 -25.32 26.49 8.19
C ARG A 549 -26.07 27.53 9.00
N VAL A 550 -26.87 28.34 8.33
CA VAL A 550 -27.72 29.37 8.94
C VAL A 550 -29.15 28.83 9.03
N SER A 551 -29.78 29.02 10.17
CA SER A 551 -31.16 28.63 10.44
C SER A 551 -31.85 29.66 11.33
N GLY A 552 -33.17 29.60 11.38
CA GLY A 552 -33.99 30.44 12.23
C GLY A 552 -34.44 31.77 11.60
N ARG A 553 -33.86 32.21 10.48
CA ARG A 553 -34.23 33.48 9.83
C ARG A 553 -35.61 33.39 9.19
N GLN A 554 -36.55 34.23 9.62
CA GLN A 554 -37.93 34.25 9.11
C GLN A 554 -38.38 35.65 8.69
N GLU A 555 -39.32 35.70 7.74
CA GLU A 555 -39.98 36.95 7.31
C GLU A 555 -40.94 37.49 8.39
N GLN A 556 -41.50 36.60 9.22
CA GLN A 556 -42.46 36.93 10.25
C GLN A 556 -42.09 36.23 11.56
N TYR A 557 -42.07 36.99 12.66
CA TYR A 557 -41.93 36.47 14.03
C TYR A 557 -43.14 36.92 14.85
N GLY A 558 -43.84 35.97 15.47
CA GLY A 558 -45.05 36.28 16.25
C GLY A 558 -46.18 36.87 15.39
N THR A 559 -46.91 37.83 15.94
CA THR A 559 -48.12 38.43 15.32
C THR A 559 -47.84 39.57 14.34
N GLU A 560 -46.60 40.07 14.24
CA GLU A 560 -46.27 41.25 13.45
C GLU A 560 -45.41 40.92 12.21
N ARG A 561 -45.78 41.50 11.05
CA ARG A 561 -44.94 41.50 9.84
C ARG A 561 -43.91 42.61 9.97
N ARG A 562 -42.62 42.28 9.85
CA ARG A 562 -41.59 43.29 9.67
C ARG A 562 -41.64 43.85 8.25
N GLY A 563 -41.55 45.17 8.13
CA GLY A 563 -41.04 45.79 6.91
C GLY A 563 -39.55 45.46 6.78
N SER A 564 -39.16 44.87 5.64
CA SER A 564 -37.85 44.27 5.37
C SER A 564 -37.49 43.08 6.30
N GLY A 565 -38.30 42.02 6.28
CA GLY A 565 -38.00 40.73 6.95
C GLY A 565 -36.82 39.99 6.30
N TYR A 566 -36.28 38.95 6.97
CA TYR A 566 -35.23 38.10 6.37
C TYR A 566 -35.82 37.26 5.25
N LEU A 567 -35.09 37.16 4.13
CA LEU A 567 -35.52 36.30 3.03
C LEU A 567 -35.41 34.83 3.46
N SER A 568 -36.39 34.01 3.07
CA SER A 568 -36.33 32.55 3.31
C SER A 568 -35.03 31.93 2.77
N ALA A 569 -34.51 32.48 1.66
CA ALA A 569 -33.25 32.11 1.03
C ALA A 569 -32.00 32.40 1.90
N ASP A 570 -32.09 33.16 2.99
CA ASP A 570 -30.98 33.42 3.91
C ASP A 570 -30.62 32.18 4.76
N ASN A 571 -31.52 31.22 4.88
CA ASN A 571 -31.26 29.97 5.58
C ASN A 571 -30.52 28.96 4.71
N GLY A 572 -30.03 27.88 5.33
CA GLY A 572 -29.34 26.78 4.68
C GLY A 572 -27.82 26.92 4.72
N LEU A 573 -27.15 26.22 3.81
CA LEU A 573 -25.69 26.25 3.71
C LEU A 573 -25.21 27.57 3.09
N LYS A 574 -24.26 28.21 3.76
CA LYS A 574 -23.62 29.47 3.38
C LYS A 574 -22.11 29.31 3.35
N HIS A 575 -21.45 30.26 2.68
CA HIS A 575 -19.99 30.27 2.59
C HIS A 575 -19.36 30.46 3.97
N ARG A 576 -18.24 29.79 4.19
CA ARG A 576 -17.35 29.99 5.30
C ARG A 576 -15.93 30.07 4.76
N SER A 577 -15.16 30.98 5.34
CA SER A 577 -13.76 31.18 5.02
C SER A 577 -12.94 30.85 6.27
N SER A 578 -12.24 29.71 6.24
CA SER A 578 -11.31 29.32 7.29
C SER A 578 -9.88 29.64 6.86
N MET A 579 -9.06 30.09 7.80
CA MET A 579 -7.79 30.75 7.54
C MET A 579 -6.66 30.15 8.36
N PHE A 580 -5.47 30.10 7.77
CA PHE A 580 -4.24 29.68 8.46
C PHE A 580 -3.00 30.33 7.86
N ILE A 581 -1.90 30.30 8.61
CA ILE A 581 -0.56 30.64 8.14
C ILE A 581 0.36 29.43 8.27
N VAL A 582 1.42 29.46 7.47
CA VAL A 582 2.41 28.40 7.45
C VAL A 582 3.76 28.98 7.86
N LYS A 583 4.41 28.29 8.80
CA LYS A 583 5.78 28.55 9.19
C LYS A 583 6.67 27.46 8.62
N ILE A 584 7.88 27.82 8.20
CA ILE A 584 8.89 26.91 7.68
C ILE A 584 10.23 27.13 8.37
N LYS A 585 11.01 26.06 8.51
CA LYS A 585 12.45 26.14 8.74
C LYS A 585 13.19 24.94 8.20
N LYS A 586 14.50 25.09 8.02
CA LYS A 586 15.40 23.94 7.91
C LYS A 586 15.56 23.30 9.28
N SER A 587 15.75 21.98 9.34
CA SER A 587 15.97 21.25 10.60
C SER A 587 17.22 21.73 11.35
N SER A 588 18.23 22.22 10.61
CA SER A 588 19.45 22.83 11.18
C SER A 588 19.21 24.19 11.85
N GLN A 589 18.07 24.83 11.61
CA GLN A 589 17.73 26.13 12.16
C GLN A 589 16.89 26.01 13.44
N SER A 590 17.12 26.92 14.38
CA SER A 590 16.37 26.98 15.64
C SER A 590 15.03 27.72 15.48
N THR A 591 14.98 28.75 14.63
CA THR A 591 13.83 29.63 14.45
C THR A 591 13.03 29.31 13.20
N TYR A 592 11.72 29.55 13.28
CA TYR A 592 10.80 29.46 12.15
C TYR A 592 10.70 30.80 11.42
N SER A 593 10.52 30.75 10.10
CA SER A 593 10.16 31.89 9.26
C SER A 593 8.75 31.71 8.72
N TYR A 594 8.09 32.81 8.40
CA TYR A 594 6.72 32.78 7.88
C TYR A 594 6.72 32.69 6.36
N ILE A 595 5.84 31.85 5.82
CA ILE A 595 5.50 31.88 4.40
C ILE A 595 4.62 33.12 4.17
N PRO A 596 4.88 33.93 3.12
CA PRO A 596 4.12 35.16 2.90
C PRO A 596 2.62 34.92 2.68
N GLY A 597 1.80 35.79 3.28
CA GLY A 597 0.34 35.79 3.12
C GLY A 597 -0.43 34.82 4.02
N ILE A 598 -1.75 35.05 4.08
CA ILE A 598 -2.72 34.23 4.82
C ILE A 598 -3.41 33.29 3.84
N PHE A 599 -3.38 31.99 4.12
CA PHE A 599 -4.05 30.99 3.32
C PHE A 599 -5.52 30.89 3.70
N VAL A 600 -6.41 30.95 2.72
CA VAL A 600 -7.87 30.96 2.91
C VAL A 600 -8.48 29.81 2.11
N VAL A 601 -9.29 28.99 2.75
CA VAL A 601 -10.14 28.01 2.05
C VAL A 601 -11.61 28.42 2.25
N ARG A 602 -12.29 28.68 1.13
CA ARG A 602 -13.67 29.18 1.10
C ARG A 602 -14.63 28.15 0.52
N ARG A 603 -15.63 27.72 1.30
CA ARG A 603 -16.60 26.68 0.88
C ARG A 603 -17.97 26.89 1.53
N SER A 604 -19.01 26.36 0.90
CA SER A 604 -20.41 26.37 1.37
C SER A 604 -21.03 24.98 1.38
N ALA A 605 -20.20 23.93 1.45
CA ALA A 605 -20.66 22.56 1.32
C ALA A 605 -20.20 21.74 2.53
N ASP A 606 -21.14 21.04 3.16
CA ASP A 606 -20.90 20.15 4.31
C ASP A 606 -20.33 18.79 3.85
N ILE A 607 -19.22 18.87 3.09
CA ILE A 607 -18.50 17.72 2.54
C ILE A 607 -17.01 18.03 2.48
N GLU A 608 -16.20 16.97 2.42
CA GLU A 608 -14.75 17.07 2.36
C GLU A 608 -14.26 17.59 1.00
N ASN A 609 -13.13 18.29 1.06
CA ASN A 609 -12.45 18.91 -0.08
C ASN A 609 -10.94 18.75 0.04
N PHE A 610 -10.23 18.55 -1.07
CA PHE A 610 -8.76 18.45 -1.07
C PHE A 610 -8.15 19.64 -1.81
N VAL A 611 -7.44 20.50 -1.08
CA VAL A 611 -6.60 21.57 -1.64
C VAL A 611 -5.14 21.17 -1.53
N TYR A 612 -4.26 21.75 -2.34
CA TYR A 612 -2.82 21.47 -2.26
C TYR A 612 -2.00 22.71 -1.95
N LEU A 613 -0.86 22.50 -1.31
CA LEU A 613 0.17 23.49 -1.05
C LEU A 613 1.53 22.85 -1.26
N ARG A 614 2.33 23.33 -2.22
CA ARG A 614 3.65 22.78 -2.53
C ARG A 614 4.74 23.77 -2.18
N PHE A 615 5.71 23.34 -1.39
CA PHE A 615 6.97 24.04 -1.18
C PHE A 615 8.03 23.53 -2.16
N ASP A 616 8.78 24.43 -2.79
CA ASP A 616 9.94 24.13 -3.64
C ASP A 616 11.13 25.02 -3.24
N SER A 617 12.22 24.41 -2.81
CA SER A 617 13.45 25.13 -2.43
C SER A 617 14.13 25.83 -3.61
N LYS A 618 13.73 25.53 -4.85
CA LYS A 618 14.39 25.94 -6.11
C LYS A 618 15.82 25.43 -6.26
N THR A 619 16.25 24.51 -5.41
CA THR A 619 17.53 23.81 -5.52
C THR A 619 17.34 22.44 -6.19
N SER A 620 18.36 21.95 -6.87
CA SER A 620 18.42 20.61 -7.45
C SER A 620 19.65 19.87 -6.94
N GLY A 621 19.60 18.54 -6.98
CA GLY A 621 20.66 17.63 -6.56
C GLY A 621 20.52 17.16 -5.12
N VAL A 622 20.87 15.89 -4.85
CA VAL A 622 20.84 15.30 -3.50
C VAL A 622 21.66 16.10 -2.48
N ALA A 623 22.79 16.66 -2.91
CA ALA A 623 23.68 17.44 -2.03
C ALA A 623 23.06 18.77 -1.55
N ASN A 624 22.05 19.28 -2.25
CA ASN A 624 21.32 20.51 -1.90
C ASN A 624 19.92 20.23 -1.33
N ALA A 625 19.61 18.97 -1.05
CA ALA A 625 18.39 18.56 -0.36
C ALA A 625 18.54 18.79 1.15
N ASP A 626 17.49 19.23 1.80
CA ASP A 626 17.49 19.59 3.22
C ASP A 626 16.34 18.90 3.95
N TYR A 627 16.47 18.77 5.28
CA TYR A 627 15.34 18.39 6.14
C TYR A 627 14.53 19.64 6.47
N TRP A 628 13.23 19.60 6.21
CA TRP A 628 12.33 20.73 6.39
C TRP A 628 11.34 20.47 7.52
N GLN A 629 10.98 21.53 8.24
CA GLN A 629 9.91 21.52 9.23
C GLN A 629 8.89 22.60 8.91
N PHE A 630 7.62 22.21 8.96
CA PHE A 630 6.46 23.05 8.69
C PHE A 630 5.54 23.08 9.89
N LYS A 631 4.95 24.24 10.15
CA LYS A 631 3.86 24.39 11.14
C LYS A 631 2.70 25.15 10.53
N PHE A 632 1.50 24.61 10.69
CA PHE A 632 0.25 25.18 10.23
C PHE A 632 -0.49 25.74 11.44
N GLU A 633 -0.68 27.05 11.43
CA GLU A 633 -1.27 27.77 12.56
C GLU A 633 -2.57 28.46 12.10
N PRO A 634 -3.74 28.11 12.67
CA PRO A 634 -5.02 28.69 12.27
C PRO A 634 -5.15 30.16 12.70
N ILE A 635 -5.94 30.92 11.96
CA ILE A 635 -6.18 32.35 12.17
C ILE A 635 -7.68 32.62 12.23
N TYR A 636 -8.07 33.54 13.10
CA TYR A 636 -9.42 34.10 13.13
C TYR A 636 -9.42 35.63 13.16
N ASP A 637 -8.49 36.26 13.90
CA ASP A 637 -8.29 37.72 13.87
C ASP A 637 -7.12 38.10 12.96
N VAL A 638 -7.45 38.35 11.69
CA VAL A 638 -6.44 38.66 10.66
C VAL A 638 -5.65 39.94 10.94
N THR A 639 -6.27 40.92 11.62
CA THR A 639 -5.66 42.23 11.88
C THR A 639 -4.61 42.11 12.97
N ALA A 640 -4.94 41.43 14.07
CA ALA A 640 -4.01 41.16 15.15
C ALA A 640 -2.81 40.31 14.67
N GLU A 641 -3.04 39.39 13.72
CA GLU A 641 -2.02 38.53 13.13
C GLU A 641 -1.10 39.27 12.16
N ALA A 642 -1.65 40.05 11.22
CA ALA A 642 -0.84 40.84 10.28
C ALA A 642 0.02 41.91 10.94
N LEU A 643 -0.40 42.41 12.11
CA LEU A 643 0.43 43.28 12.95
C LEU A 643 1.55 42.53 13.68
N ARG A 644 1.31 41.27 14.06
CA ARG A 644 2.31 40.42 14.72
C ARG A 644 3.36 39.93 13.73
N VAL A 645 2.94 39.61 12.52
CA VAL A 645 3.73 38.98 11.45
C VAL A 645 3.75 39.89 10.22
N PRO A 646 4.79 40.74 10.07
CA PRO A 646 4.90 41.65 8.94
C PRO A 646 4.90 40.97 7.57
N GLU A 647 5.37 39.73 7.47
CA GLU A 647 5.45 38.92 6.25
C GLU A 647 4.08 38.58 5.64
N LEU A 648 2.99 38.77 6.39
CA LEU A 648 1.63 38.62 5.88
C LEU A 648 1.18 39.80 5.00
N ARG A 649 1.99 40.87 4.92
CA ARG A 649 1.67 42.10 4.21
C ARG A 649 2.54 42.27 2.96
N ALA A 650 1.94 42.81 1.92
CA ALA A 650 2.64 43.26 0.72
C ALA A 650 3.45 44.54 1.03
N SER A 651 4.29 44.96 0.08
CA SER A 651 5.01 46.24 0.15
C SER A 651 4.09 47.47 0.24
N SER A 652 2.84 47.35 -0.24
CA SER A 652 1.79 48.37 -0.09
C SER A 652 1.25 48.47 1.34
N GLY A 653 1.60 47.57 2.26
CA GLY A 653 1.05 47.49 3.60
C GLY A 653 -0.26 46.72 3.71
N GLN A 654 -0.90 46.37 2.58
CA GLN A 654 -2.10 45.54 2.54
C GLN A 654 -1.79 44.08 2.91
N ILE A 655 -2.75 43.41 3.55
CA ILE A 655 -2.68 41.98 3.89
C ILE A 655 -2.89 41.16 2.62
N VAL A 656 -2.05 40.14 2.45
CA VAL A 656 -2.09 39.22 1.31
C VAL A 656 -2.95 38.00 1.67
N PHE A 657 -4.02 37.76 0.93
CA PHE A 657 -4.90 36.61 1.08
C PHE A 657 -4.74 35.66 -0.11
N CYS A 658 -4.38 34.41 0.18
CA CYS A 658 -4.12 33.34 -0.77
C CYS A 658 -5.28 32.35 -0.74
N TYR A 659 -6.24 32.51 -1.66
CA TYR A 659 -7.39 31.63 -1.77
C TYR A 659 -6.97 30.31 -2.41
N LEU A 660 -7.03 29.24 -1.63
CA LEU A 660 -6.80 27.87 -2.05
C LEU A 660 -8.08 27.32 -2.69
N GLU A 661 -8.04 27.13 -4.00
CA GLU A 661 -9.18 26.73 -4.81
C GLU A 661 -8.89 25.39 -5.50
N ASN A 662 -9.97 24.73 -5.93
CA ASN A 662 -9.88 23.41 -6.58
C ASN A 662 -9.48 23.49 -8.06
N ALA A 663 -9.69 24.64 -8.67
CA ALA A 663 -9.46 24.90 -10.07
C ALA A 663 -9.03 26.36 -10.22
N GLY A 664 -8.26 26.67 -11.26
CA GLY A 664 -7.71 28.00 -11.48
C GLY A 664 -6.27 27.92 -11.95
N SER A 665 -5.60 29.07 -11.95
CA SER A 665 -4.17 29.13 -12.21
C SER A 665 -3.39 28.73 -10.96
N GLU A 666 -2.27 28.04 -11.15
CA GLU A 666 -1.26 27.92 -10.12
C GLU A 666 -0.63 29.29 -9.86
N GLN A 667 -0.49 29.65 -8.59
CA GLN A 667 0.13 30.86 -8.08
C GLN A 667 1.47 30.52 -7.44
N GLU A 668 2.42 31.45 -7.49
CA GLU A 668 3.74 31.32 -6.87
C GLU A 668 3.95 32.43 -5.84
N LEU A 669 4.37 32.04 -4.63
CA LEU A 669 4.75 32.94 -3.54
C LEU A 669 6.22 32.73 -3.20
N THR A 670 7.06 33.70 -3.53
CA THR A 670 8.48 33.65 -3.19
C THR A 670 8.70 33.97 -1.71
N ILE A 671 9.48 33.14 -1.04
CA ILE A 671 9.85 33.34 0.37
C ILE A 671 11.01 34.34 0.43
N ASN A 672 10.68 35.63 0.60
CA ASN A 672 11.64 36.74 0.57
C ASN A 672 12.51 36.82 1.83
N THR A 673 13.35 35.83 2.07
CA THR A 673 14.36 35.86 3.15
C THR A 673 15.70 35.35 2.63
N SER A 674 16.80 35.96 3.08
CA SER A 674 18.15 35.51 2.73
C SER A 674 18.46 34.08 3.19
N LEU A 675 17.67 33.53 4.11
CA LEU A 675 17.85 32.19 4.69
C LEU A 675 17.41 31.05 3.74
N TYR A 676 16.48 31.30 2.82
CA TYR A 676 15.92 30.26 1.93
C TYR A 676 16.17 30.53 0.44
N GLY A 677 17.02 31.50 0.10
CA GLY A 677 17.38 31.78 -1.30
C GLY A 677 16.15 32.10 -2.15
N ALA A 678 15.96 31.33 -3.23
CA ALA A 678 14.83 31.50 -4.16
C ALA A 678 13.62 30.59 -3.85
N ALA A 679 13.57 29.97 -2.66
CA ALA A 679 12.49 29.05 -2.31
C ALA A 679 11.11 29.69 -2.45
N SER A 680 10.16 28.92 -2.95
CA SER A 680 8.81 29.41 -3.27
C SER A 680 7.74 28.38 -2.90
N VAL A 681 6.52 28.87 -2.71
CA VAL A 681 5.34 28.07 -2.42
C VAL A 681 4.33 28.21 -3.54
N TYR A 682 3.74 27.09 -3.94
CA TYR A 682 2.77 26.98 -5.01
C TYR A 682 1.43 26.48 -4.49
N PHE A 683 0.36 27.04 -5.02
CA PHE A 683 -1.02 26.60 -4.78
C PHE A 683 -1.89 26.95 -5.98
N VAL A 684 -3.02 26.29 -6.16
CA VAL A 684 -4.02 26.70 -7.17
C VAL A 684 -5.04 27.63 -6.53
N GLY A 685 -5.34 28.73 -7.22
CA GLY A 685 -6.40 29.67 -6.87
C GLY A 685 -6.01 31.11 -7.15
N THR A 686 -6.38 32.01 -6.25
CA THR A 686 -6.24 33.46 -6.45
C THR A 686 -5.55 34.17 -5.28
N ILE A 687 -4.81 35.24 -5.58
CA ILE A 687 -4.24 36.14 -4.57
C ILE A 687 -5.07 37.42 -4.58
N GLN A 688 -5.49 37.86 -3.40
CA GLN A 688 -6.22 39.11 -3.19
C GLN A 688 -5.54 39.95 -2.13
N LEU A 689 -5.58 41.27 -2.28
CA LEU A 689 -5.05 42.23 -1.31
C LEU A 689 -6.21 42.94 -0.61
N SER A 690 -6.12 43.09 0.71
CA SER A 690 -7.09 43.85 1.48
C SER A 690 -6.41 44.55 2.65
N LEU A 691 -6.94 45.70 3.06
CA LEU A 691 -6.47 46.42 4.25
C LEU A 691 -6.97 45.81 5.56
N PHE A 692 -7.99 44.95 5.50
CA PHE A 692 -8.71 44.44 6.66
C PHE A 692 -8.95 42.93 6.53
N PHE A 693 -10.20 42.49 6.71
CA PHE A 693 -10.65 41.14 6.49
C PHE A 693 -10.59 40.71 5.01
N PRO A 694 -10.70 39.39 4.73
CA PRO A 694 -10.73 38.88 3.36
C PRO A 694 -11.75 39.66 2.51
N PRO A 695 -11.38 40.11 1.29
CA PRO A 695 -12.20 41.03 0.51
C PRO A 695 -13.46 40.37 -0.10
N VAL A 696 -13.60 39.05 -0.01
CA VAL A 696 -14.76 38.31 -0.50
C VAL A 696 -15.66 37.95 0.68
N ASN A 697 -16.85 38.53 0.70
CA ASN A 697 -17.89 38.21 1.68
C ASN A 697 -19.25 38.13 0.98
N GLN A 698 -19.71 36.91 0.69
CA GLN A 698 -21.03 36.69 0.09
C GLN A 698 -21.97 36.06 1.10
N GLN A 699 -22.37 36.86 2.09
CA GLN A 699 -23.27 36.44 3.16
C GLN A 699 -24.55 37.29 3.17
N PRO A 700 -25.64 36.73 3.71
CA PRO A 700 -26.81 37.53 4.07
C PRO A 700 -26.42 38.69 5.02
N PRO A 701 -27.19 39.80 5.03
CA PRO A 701 -26.93 40.92 5.93
C PRO A 701 -26.80 40.49 7.41
N GLY A 702 -25.85 41.09 8.14
CA GLY A 702 -25.60 40.81 9.56
C GLY A 702 -24.75 39.56 9.84
N LEU A 703 -24.11 38.95 8.84
CA LEU A 703 -23.25 37.76 8.96
C LEU A 703 -22.02 37.89 8.06
N ASN A 704 -20.91 37.23 8.43
CA ASN A 704 -19.67 37.21 7.65
C ASN A 704 -19.13 35.79 7.43
N GLU A 705 -18.28 35.60 6.43
CA GLU A 705 -17.74 34.26 6.14
C GLU A 705 -16.78 33.73 7.21
N TRP A 706 -16.20 34.62 8.01
CA TRP A 706 -15.22 34.32 9.07
C TRP A 706 -15.80 34.44 10.48
N ASP A 707 -17.13 34.54 10.62
CA ASP A 707 -17.79 34.55 11.93
C ASP A 707 -17.28 33.36 12.78
N VAL A 708 -16.95 33.61 14.05
CA VAL A 708 -16.64 32.53 15.01
C VAL A 708 -17.74 32.38 16.07
N PHE A 709 -18.71 33.29 16.11
CA PHE A 709 -19.92 33.17 16.93
C PHE A 709 -21.10 33.93 16.30
N SER A 710 -22.31 33.65 16.78
CA SER A 710 -23.51 34.47 16.54
C SER A 710 -23.98 35.06 17.87
N ASN A 711 -24.47 36.30 17.85
CA ASN A 711 -25.02 36.97 19.03
C ASN A 711 -26.53 37.26 18.92
N THR A 712 -27.20 36.74 17.88
CA THR A 712 -28.64 36.94 17.68
C THR A 712 -29.36 35.60 17.58
N SER A 713 -30.52 35.46 18.22
CA SER A 713 -31.37 34.26 18.12
C SER A 713 -31.97 34.08 16.74
N ASP A 714 -32.11 35.18 15.98
CA ASP A 714 -32.67 35.17 14.62
C ASP A 714 -31.78 34.43 13.61
N SER A 715 -30.50 34.26 13.95
CA SER A 715 -29.52 33.57 13.11
C SER A 715 -28.80 32.51 13.94
N GLN A 716 -29.41 31.33 14.04
CA GLN A 716 -28.75 30.16 14.61
C GLN A 716 -27.75 29.62 13.58
N ILE A 717 -26.48 29.53 13.99
CA ILE A 717 -25.38 29.13 13.13
C ILE A 717 -24.77 27.83 13.65
N ALA A 718 -24.68 26.84 12.77
CA ALA A 718 -23.81 25.69 12.98
C ALA A 718 -22.54 25.88 12.14
N PHE A 719 -21.38 25.82 12.77
CA PHE A 719 -20.08 25.99 12.15
C PHE A 719 -19.44 24.64 11.83
N ALA A 720 -18.60 24.61 10.80
CA ALA A 720 -17.84 23.40 10.48
C ALA A 720 -16.92 22.94 11.62
N PHE A 721 -16.39 23.88 12.39
CA PHE A 721 -15.56 23.60 13.56
C PHE A 721 -16.33 23.10 14.77
N ASP A 722 -17.64 22.89 14.72
CA ASP A 722 -18.36 22.28 15.84
C ASP A 722 -18.09 20.76 15.92
N ASN A 723 -17.54 20.14 14.86
CA ASN A 723 -17.28 18.69 14.76
C ASN A 723 -15.80 18.25 14.71
N GLY A 724 -14.87 19.16 14.44
CA GLY A 724 -13.43 18.93 14.54
C GLY A 724 -12.67 20.17 14.10
N PRO A 725 -11.34 20.20 14.24
CA PRO A 725 -10.52 21.13 13.48
C PRO A 725 -10.87 21.07 11.98
N GLU A 726 -10.95 22.22 11.33
CA GLU A 726 -11.50 22.35 9.97
C GLU A 726 -10.59 21.76 8.86
N PHE A 727 -9.31 21.51 9.18
CA PHE A 727 -8.30 21.01 8.26
C PHE A 727 -7.60 19.75 8.78
N ALA A 728 -7.11 18.93 7.84
CA ALA A 728 -6.20 17.83 8.10
C ALA A 728 -5.18 17.65 6.97
N LEU A 729 -3.93 17.32 7.29
CA LEU A 729 -2.94 16.86 6.33
C LEU A 729 -3.25 15.40 5.95
N ALA A 730 -3.76 15.19 4.74
CA ALA A 730 -4.20 13.88 4.27
C ALA A 730 -3.04 13.04 3.73
N ALA A 731 -2.20 13.65 2.89
CA ALA A 731 -1.05 13.02 2.30
C ALA A 731 0.06 14.04 2.07
N ILE A 732 1.30 13.58 2.15
CA ILE A 732 2.48 14.41 1.95
C ILE A 732 3.37 13.71 0.94
N THR A 733 3.88 14.48 -0.02
CA THR A 733 4.83 13.99 -1.02
C THR A 733 6.17 14.70 -0.85
N GLU A 734 7.21 13.95 -0.48
CA GLU A 734 8.59 14.43 -0.42
C GLU A 734 9.31 14.08 -1.72
N GLN A 735 10.02 15.05 -2.31
CA GLN A 735 10.65 14.87 -3.61
C GLN A 735 12.06 15.45 -3.67
N ILE A 736 12.94 14.70 -4.34
CA ILE A 736 14.31 15.09 -4.67
C ILE A 736 14.36 15.38 -6.16
N VAL A 737 14.73 16.60 -6.52
CA VAL A 737 14.91 16.98 -7.92
C VAL A 737 16.34 16.72 -8.31
N ASP A 738 16.57 15.64 -9.05
CA ASP A 738 17.88 15.30 -9.57
C ASP A 738 17.75 14.61 -10.93
N GLY A 739 18.69 14.88 -11.83
CA GLY A 739 18.68 14.31 -13.17
C GLY A 739 18.97 12.82 -13.11
N TYR A 740 18.21 12.02 -13.86
CA TYR A 740 18.44 10.56 -13.93
C TYR A 740 19.80 10.23 -14.56
N ASN A 741 20.34 11.10 -15.41
CA ASN A 741 21.69 10.99 -15.96
C ASN A 741 22.81 10.96 -14.90
N ASN A 742 22.54 11.41 -13.66
CA ASN A 742 23.50 11.35 -12.56
C ASN A 742 23.60 9.93 -11.95
N TYR A 743 22.70 9.01 -12.32
CA TYR A 743 22.60 7.66 -11.79
C TYR A 743 22.81 6.66 -12.93
N ALA A 744 24.07 6.33 -13.19
CA ALA A 744 24.42 5.30 -14.17
C ALA A 744 23.75 3.97 -13.79
N GLY A 745 23.01 3.37 -14.72
CA GLY A 745 22.30 2.12 -14.45
C GLY A 745 20.89 2.28 -13.88
N LEU A 746 20.37 3.51 -13.72
CA LEU A 746 19.02 3.70 -13.19
C LEU A 746 17.96 3.07 -14.10
N TYR A 747 17.26 2.08 -13.56
CA TYR A 747 16.27 1.25 -14.25
C TYR A 747 16.82 0.34 -15.35
N ASP A 748 18.15 0.19 -15.44
CA ASP A 748 18.75 -0.77 -16.37
C ASP A 748 18.40 -2.20 -15.97
N ASN A 749 18.14 -3.05 -16.98
CA ASN A 749 17.84 -4.47 -16.84
C ASN A 749 16.72 -4.81 -15.82
N ILE A 750 15.74 -3.92 -15.63
CA ILE A 750 14.54 -4.23 -14.84
C ILE A 750 13.26 -3.91 -15.62
N SER A 751 12.21 -4.69 -15.37
CA SER A 751 10.88 -4.41 -15.91
C SER A 751 10.08 -3.57 -14.92
N LEU A 752 9.54 -2.46 -15.41
CA LEU A 752 8.72 -1.54 -14.64
C LEU A 752 7.25 -1.65 -15.04
N ILE A 753 6.38 -1.39 -14.06
CA ILE A 753 4.97 -1.10 -14.31
C ILE A 753 4.58 0.19 -13.62
N GLY A 754 3.88 1.02 -14.36
CA GLY A 754 3.33 2.27 -13.87
C GLY A 754 1.83 2.18 -13.72
N LEU A 755 1.29 2.84 -12.70
CA LEU A 755 -0.15 2.93 -12.47
C LEU A 755 -0.52 4.32 -11.98
N ASN A 756 -1.34 4.99 -12.78
CA ASN A 756 -1.94 6.28 -12.43
C ASN A 756 -3.43 6.07 -12.22
N MET A 757 -4.00 6.63 -11.15
CA MET A 757 -5.40 6.37 -10.83
C MET A 757 -6.05 7.47 -10.00
N TYR A 758 -7.29 7.82 -10.35
CA TYR A 758 -8.16 8.64 -9.52
C TYR A 758 -8.72 7.85 -8.33
N SER A 759 -8.84 8.52 -7.20
CA SER A 759 -9.52 8.02 -6.01
C SER A 759 -10.99 7.68 -6.30
N GLY A 760 -11.46 6.52 -5.84
CA GLY A 760 -12.83 6.04 -6.07
C GLY A 760 -13.36 5.19 -4.91
N LYS A 761 -14.68 4.92 -4.89
CA LYS A 761 -15.36 4.17 -3.80
C LYS A 761 -14.71 2.83 -3.52
N SER A 762 -14.27 2.18 -4.59
CA SER A 762 -13.74 0.82 -4.55
C SER A 762 -12.26 0.74 -4.17
N VAL A 763 -11.53 1.87 -4.15
CA VAL A 763 -10.08 1.90 -3.88
C VAL A 763 -9.72 3.12 -3.03
N GLN A 764 -9.85 2.97 -1.72
CA GLN A 764 -9.34 3.92 -0.73
C GLN A 764 -8.03 3.44 -0.09
N ASP A 765 -7.77 2.13 -0.14
CA ASP A 765 -6.54 1.50 0.33
C ASP A 765 -5.76 0.89 -0.85
N LEU A 766 -4.53 1.37 -1.06
CA LEU A 766 -3.66 0.99 -2.17
C LEU A 766 -2.55 0.02 -1.76
N ARG A 767 -2.77 -0.77 -0.71
CA ARG A 767 -1.76 -1.73 -0.25
C ARG A 767 -1.63 -2.91 -1.22
N SER A 768 -0.38 -3.32 -1.42
CA SER A 768 -0.01 -4.60 -2.06
C SER A 768 -0.53 -4.73 -3.49
N PHE A 769 0.01 -3.92 -4.40
CA PHE A 769 -0.23 -4.10 -5.83
C PHE A 769 0.42 -5.39 -6.33
N THR A 770 -0.36 -6.23 -7.03
CA THR A 770 0.13 -7.49 -7.61
C THR A 770 -0.22 -7.57 -9.09
N VAL A 771 0.72 -8.11 -9.87
CA VAL A 771 0.58 -8.23 -11.33
C VAL A 771 0.60 -9.67 -11.74
N PHE A 772 -0.27 -10.07 -12.65
CA PHE A 772 -0.25 -11.43 -13.20
C PHE A 772 0.56 -11.48 -14.51
N ALA A 773 1.71 -12.14 -14.50
CA ALA A 773 2.54 -12.35 -15.68
C ALA A 773 2.12 -13.63 -16.41
N THR A 774 1.95 -13.53 -17.73
CA THR A 774 1.61 -14.67 -18.61
C THR A 774 2.80 -15.10 -19.45
N GLN A 775 3.75 -14.19 -19.71
CA GLN A 775 5.05 -14.51 -20.29
C GLN A 775 6.11 -13.82 -19.43
N GLY A 776 7.07 -14.59 -18.93
CA GLY A 776 8.14 -14.13 -18.04
C GLY A 776 9.25 -13.41 -18.79
N ARG A 777 10.48 -13.53 -18.27
CA ARG A 777 11.68 -12.96 -18.86
C ARG A 777 12.02 -13.59 -20.21
N LEU A 778 12.49 -12.76 -21.14
CA LEU A 778 13.03 -13.22 -22.42
C LEU A 778 14.41 -13.87 -22.23
N SER A 779 14.54 -15.13 -22.66
CA SER A 779 15.69 -15.99 -22.39
C SER A 779 16.19 -16.71 -23.66
N ARG A 780 17.40 -17.29 -23.58
CA ARG A 780 17.97 -18.16 -24.62
C ARG A 780 17.53 -19.59 -24.39
N LEU A 781 16.57 -20.04 -25.18
CA LEU A 781 16.00 -21.38 -25.07
C LEU A 781 16.90 -22.43 -25.75
N LEU A 782 17.14 -23.55 -25.07
CA LEU A 782 17.89 -24.68 -25.65
C LEU A 782 17.14 -25.27 -26.85
N ARG A 783 17.87 -25.63 -27.92
CA ARG A 783 17.31 -26.26 -29.11
C ARG A 783 17.08 -27.76 -28.86
N THR A 784 15.87 -28.24 -29.12
CA THR A 784 15.48 -29.67 -28.96
C THR A 784 15.30 -30.41 -30.29
N SER A 785 15.42 -29.71 -31.42
CA SER A 785 15.33 -30.27 -32.77
C SER A 785 15.94 -29.34 -33.83
N GLY A 786 15.99 -29.79 -35.09
CA GLY A 786 16.41 -28.99 -36.24
C GLY A 786 17.84 -29.23 -36.71
N VAL A 787 18.28 -28.44 -37.69
CA VAL A 787 19.62 -28.47 -38.29
C VAL A 787 20.24 -27.08 -38.15
N VAL A 788 21.46 -27.00 -37.61
CA VAL A 788 22.21 -25.75 -37.44
C VAL A 788 23.58 -25.93 -38.07
N GLY A 789 23.97 -25.02 -38.97
CA GLY A 789 25.27 -25.12 -39.67
C GLY A 789 25.43 -26.41 -40.49
N GLY A 790 24.33 -27.02 -40.96
CA GLY A 790 24.35 -28.30 -41.69
C GLY A 790 24.44 -29.55 -40.80
N ILE A 791 24.51 -29.39 -39.48
CA ILE A 791 24.58 -30.49 -38.50
C ILE A 791 23.19 -30.71 -37.88
N GLY A 792 22.71 -31.96 -37.86
CA GLY A 792 21.43 -32.32 -37.27
C GLY A 792 21.47 -32.39 -35.74
N TRP A 793 20.33 -32.15 -35.09
CA TRP A 793 20.22 -32.25 -33.62
C TRP A 793 20.66 -33.62 -33.11
N GLY A 794 21.53 -33.62 -32.09
CA GLY A 794 22.10 -34.84 -31.51
C GLY A 794 23.37 -35.35 -32.20
N GLN A 795 23.83 -34.71 -33.27
CA GLN A 795 25.13 -35.01 -33.88
C GLN A 795 26.26 -34.20 -33.22
N PRO A 796 27.49 -34.75 -33.15
CA PRO A 796 28.65 -34.02 -32.63
C PRO A 796 28.85 -32.68 -33.35
N GLY A 797 29.11 -31.62 -32.59
CA GLY A 797 29.28 -30.26 -33.12
C GLY A 797 28.00 -29.46 -33.32
N TYR A 798 26.82 -30.01 -32.98
CA TYR A 798 25.57 -29.25 -33.02
C TYR A 798 25.57 -28.09 -32.00
N GLN A 799 25.13 -26.91 -32.43
CA GLN A 799 25.02 -25.74 -31.56
C GLN A 799 23.68 -25.75 -30.79
N TYR A 800 23.70 -26.22 -29.55
CA TYR A 800 22.49 -26.36 -28.72
C TYR A 800 21.88 -25.05 -28.22
N LEU A 801 22.66 -23.97 -28.14
CA LEU A 801 22.22 -22.67 -27.64
C LEU A 801 22.20 -21.63 -28.78
N PRO A 802 21.11 -20.87 -28.97
CA PRO A 802 21.03 -19.80 -29.98
C PRO A 802 21.86 -18.58 -29.58
N ASP A 803 22.29 -17.75 -30.54
CA ASP A 803 23.16 -16.59 -30.26
C ASP A 803 22.45 -15.45 -29.52
N SER A 804 21.14 -15.32 -29.70
CA SER A 804 20.29 -14.34 -29.03
C SER A 804 19.10 -14.99 -28.34
N ALA A 805 18.47 -14.25 -27.42
CA ALA A 805 17.25 -14.69 -26.77
C ALA A 805 16.13 -14.88 -27.80
N ASN A 806 15.37 -15.97 -27.66
CA ASN A 806 14.44 -16.45 -28.70
C ASN A 806 13.09 -16.93 -28.14
N GLY A 807 12.84 -16.78 -26.83
CA GLY A 807 11.54 -17.08 -26.24
C GLY A 807 11.54 -16.92 -24.71
N TYR A 808 10.49 -17.42 -24.07
CA TYR A 808 10.27 -17.31 -22.62
C TYR A 808 10.51 -18.66 -21.96
N ALA A 809 11.43 -18.72 -21.00
CA ALA A 809 11.76 -19.96 -20.31
C ALA A 809 10.65 -20.36 -19.34
N ASN A 810 10.21 -21.62 -19.44
CA ASN A 810 9.23 -22.23 -18.54
C ASN A 810 9.53 -23.71 -18.25
N THR A 811 10.74 -24.18 -18.58
CA THR A 811 11.24 -25.51 -18.25
C THR A 811 12.47 -25.39 -17.36
N ALA A 812 12.67 -26.33 -16.44
CA ALA A 812 13.83 -26.32 -15.56
C ALA A 812 15.18 -26.20 -16.30
N PRO A 813 15.44 -26.92 -17.41
CA PRO A 813 16.69 -26.78 -18.16
C PRO A 813 16.90 -25.41 -18.82
N ASP A 814 15.84 -24.76 -19.30
CA ASP A 814 15.93 -23.40 -19.87
C ASP A 814 16.23 -22.36 -18.76
N ILE A 815 15.59 -22.50 -17.60
CA ILE A 815 15.83 -21.62 -16.44
C ILE A 815 17.24 -21.83 -15.89
N PHE A 816 17.70 -23.09 -15.83
CA PHE A 816 19.06 -23.44 -15.43
C PHE A 816 20.09 -22.72 -16.29
N ILE A 817 19.96 -22.80 -17.61
CA ILE A 817 20.93 -22.15 -18.50
C ILE A 817 20.82 -20.63 -18.46
N ASP A 818 19.62 -20.06 -18.31
CA ASP A 818 19.41 -18.61 -18.18
C ASP A 818 20.17 -18.07 -16.95
N THR A 819 20.02 -18.71 -15.79
CA THR A 819 20.75 -18.32 -14.56
C THR A 819 22.27 -18.52 -14.66
N VAL A 820 22.76 -19.40 -15.52
CA VAL A 820 24.21 -19.57 -15.76
C VAL A 820 24.74 -18.50 -16.72
N LEU A 821 23.97 -18.13 -17.73
CA LEU A 821 24.37 -17.15 -18.74
C LEU A 821 24.30 -15.71 -18.23
N ASP A 822 23.41 -15.45 -17.27
CA ASP A 822 23.20 -14.13 -16.73
C ASP A 822 24.34 -13.69 -15.80
N ALA A 823 25.04 -12.62 -16.19
CA ALA A 823 26.12 -12.02 -15.42
C ALA A 823 25.65 -10.97 -14.40
N GLN A 824 24.40 -10.53 -14.42
CA GLN A 824 23.86 -9.58 -13.45
C GLN A 824 23.03 -10.28 -12.38
N ASP A 825 22.04 -11.06 -12.81
CA ASP A 825 21.04 -11.65 -11.91
C ASP A 825 21.29 -13.16 -11.64
N GLY A 826 22.30 -13.73 -12.30
CA GLY A 826 22.69 -15.13 -12.20
C GLY A 826 24.14 -15.36 -11.78
N ILE A 827 24.67 -16.55 -12.09
CA ILE A 827 26.04 -16.95 -11.74
C ILE A 827 27.04 -16.73 -12.88
N GLY A 828 26.68 -16.06 -13.97
CA GLY A 828 27.51 -15.93 -15.18
C GLY A 828 28.82 -15.15 -14.99
N ARG A 829 28.95 -14.36 -13.91
CA ARG A 829 30.26 -13.78 -13.52
C ARG A 829 31.25 -14.81 -12.98
N HIS A 830 30.73 -15.89 -12.42
CA HIS A 830 31.51 -16.91 -11.71
C HIS A 830 31.57 -18.24 -12.48
N ALA A 831 30.62 -18.48 -13.38
CA ALA A 831 30.54 -19.70 -14.18
C ALA A 831 30.81 -19.40 -15.67
N SER A 832 31.60 -20.25 -16.31
CA SER A 832 31.73 -20.25 -17.77
C SER A 832 30.68 -21.16 -18.39
N ILE A 833 30.20 -20.82 -19.59
CA ILE A 833 29.33 -21.71 -20.38
C ILE A 833 29.97 -23.09 -20.63
N HIS A 834 31.30 -23.16 -20.67
CA HIS A 834 32.05 -24.42 -20.83
C HIS A 834 31.98 -25.32 -19.59
N ALA A 835 31.57 -24.79 -18.44
CA ALA A 835 31.33 -25.55 -17.22
C ALA A 835 29.96 -26.25 -17.21
N VAL A 836 29.17 -26.13 -18.28
CA VAL A 836 27.84 -26.73 -18.40
C VAL A 836 27.76 -27.67 -19.60
N ASN A 837 27.17 -28.84 -19.41
CA ASN A 837 26.96 -29.81 -20.49
C ASN A 837 25.68 -29.47 -21.27
N LEU A 838 25.82 -28.67 -22.33
CA LEU A 838 24.70 -28.20 -23.14
C LEU A 838 23.98 -29.31 -23.90
N GLU A 839 24.68 -30.34 -24.36
CA GLU A 839 24.07 -31.46 -25.07
C GLU A 839 23.11 -32.22 -24.16
N GLN A 840 23.57 -32.55 -22.96
CA GLN A 840 22.76 -33.30 -22.00
C GLN A 840 21.62 -32.44 -21.45
N LEU A 841 21.82 -31.14 -21.24
CA LEU A 841 20.71 -30.23 -20.90
C LEU A 841 19.65 -30.15 -22.01
N ALA A 842 20.05 -30.14 -23.28
CA ALA A 842 19.10 -30.13 -24.40
C ALA A 842 18.28 -31.43 -24.47
N LYS A 843 18.89 -32.57 -24.14
CA LYS A 843 18.18 -33.86 -23.98
C LYS A 843 17.20 -33.81 -22.81
N SER A 844 17.61 -33.24 -21.67
CA SER A 844 16.74 -33.03 -20.50
C SER A 844 15.58 -32.07 -20.76
N LYS A 845 15.80 -31.03 -21.58
CA LYS A 845 14.71 -30.15 -22.04
C LYS A 845 13.71 -30.93 -22.89
N LYS A 846 14.20 -31.70 -23.86
CA LYS A 846 13.34 -32.54 -24.70
C LYS A 846 12.52 -33.53 -23.88
N PHE A 847 13.12 -34.07 -22.82
CA PHE A 847 12.41 -34.88 -21.82
C PHE A 847 11.28 -34.10 -21.12
N CYS A 848 11.53 -32.87 -20.68
CA CYS A 848 10.50 -32.04 -20.06
C CYS A 848 9.35 -31.72 -21.02
N GLU A 849 9.67 -31.33 -22.26
CA GLU A 849 8.69 -31.03 -23.32
C GLU A 849 7.82 -32.25 -23.65
N ALA A 850 8.43 -33.42 -23.88
CA ALA A 850 7.72 -34.65 -24.23
C ALA A 850 6.77 -35.15 -23.13
N ASN A 851 7.05 -34.81 -21.87
CA ASN A 851 6.27 -35.25 -20.72
C ASN A 851 5.42 -34.13 -20.10
N SER A 852 5.36 -32.95 -20.72
CA SER A 852 4.65 -31.76 -20.23
C SER A 852 5.03 -31.37 -18.80
N LEU A 853 6.33 -31.39 -18.51
CA LEU A 853 6.90 -30.98 -17.22
C LEU A 853 7.38 -29.53 -17.33
N PHE A 854 6.67 -28.62 -16.66
CA PHE A 854 6.93 -27.18 -16.69
C PHE A 854 7.35 -26.68 -15.31
N MET A 855 7.95 -25.49 -15.30
CA MET A 855 8.44 -24.81 -14.10
C MET A 855 8.08 -23.32 -14.23
N ASP A 856 6.82 -23.00 -13.93
CA ASP A 856 6.28 -21.64 -13.97
C ASP A 856 6.29 -21.03 -12.57
N GLY A 857 7.21 -20.11 -12.30
CA GLY A 857 7.37 -19.53 -10.96
C GLY A 857 8.25 -18.30 -10.88
N VAL A 858 8.42 -17.83 -9.65
CA VAL A 858 9.29 -16.71 -9.31
C VAL A 858 10.43 -17.21 -8.44
N ILE A 859 11.65 -16.78 -8.75
CA ILE A 859 12.81 -16.91 -7.86
C ILE A 859 13.01 -15.54 -7.21
N ALA A 860 12.59 -15.42 -5.94
CA ALA A 860 12.62 -14.14 -5.19
C ALA A 860 13.73 -14.11 -4.12
N GLU A 861 14.18 -15.27 -3.64
CA GLU A 861 15.10 -15.37 -2.51
C GLU A 861 16.54 -15.60 -2.97
N GLN A 862 17.48 -14.88 -2.36
CA GLN A 862 18.90 -15.09 -2.57
C GLN A 862 19.35 -16.38 -1.86
N THR A 863 19.59 -17.44 -2.64
CA THR A 863 20.07 -18.74 -2.15
C THR A 863 21.26 -19.23 -2.97
N SER A 864 22.02 -20.19 -2.45
CA SER A 864 23.10 -20.81 -3.22
C SER A 864 22.54 -21.49 -4.47
N TRP A 865 23.10 -21.20 -5.64
CA TRP A 865 22.60 -21.73 -6.91
C TRP A 865 22.55 -23.26 -6.96
N ARG A 866 23.57 -23.94 -6.39
CA ARG A 866 23.60 -25.42 -6.33
C ARG A 866 22.54 -25.96 -5.37
N GLU A 867 22.35 -25.31 -4.23
CA GLU A 867 21.33 -25.67 -3.25
C GLU A 867 19.92 -25.52 -3.84
N PHE A 868 19.67 -24.43 -4.56
CA PHE A 868 18.41 -24.20 -5.27
C PHE A 868 18.11 -25.35 -6.24
N TRP A 869 19.05 -25.70 -7.12
CA TRP A 869 18.84 -26.76 -8.12
C TRP A 869 18.79 -28.15 -7.51
N ALA A 870 19.55 -28.44 -6.45
CA ALA A 870 19.47 -29.70 -5.73
C ALA A 870 18.07 -29.93 -5.12
N ARG A 871 17.40 -28.86 -4.68
CA ARG A 871 16.04 -28.92 -4.11
C ARG A 871 14.94 -28.93 -5.17
N ILE A 872 15.03 -28.05 -6.17
CA ILE A 872 13.91 -27.72 -7.07
C ILE A 872 13.89 -28.60 -8.33
N ALA A 873 15.03 -29.13 -8.79
CA ALA A 873 15.09 -29.95 -10.01
C ALA A 873 14.14 -31.15 -9.98
N ALA A 874 13.96 -31.75 -8.80
CA ALA A 874 13.10 -32.92 -8.61
C ALA A 874 11.62 -32.66 -8.92
N LEU A 875 11.13 -31.41 -8.80
CA LEU A 875 9.75 -31.04 -9.16
C LEU A 875 9.46 -31.25 -10.65
N SER A 876 10.51 -31.28 -11.49
CA SER A 876 10.44 -31.60 -12.93
C SER A 876 10.98 -33.00 -13.25
N LEU A 877 11.08 -33.91 -12.26
CA LEU A 877 11.70 -35.23 -12.39
C LEU A 877 13.14 -35.19 -12.91
N LEU A 878 13.89 -34.14 -12.54
CA LEU A 878 15.30 -33.97 -12.84
C LEU A 878 16.14 -34.01 -11.56
N GLU A 879 17.42 -34.28 -11.70
CA GLU A 879 18.40 -34.17 -10.62
C GLU A 879 19.63 -33.39 -11.10
N LEU A 880 20.27 -32.69 -10.16
CA LEU A 880 21.53 -32.00 -10.41
C LEU A 880 22.68 -33.01 -10.39
N ALA A 881 23.47 -33.05 -11.46
CA ALA A 881 24.60 -33.94 -11.59
C ALA A 881 25.83 -33.20 -12.16
N LYS A 882 27.00 -33.85 -12.01
CA LYS A 882 28.26 -33.38 -12.59
C LYS A 882 28.84 -34.46 -13.50
N VAL A 883 28.95 -34.17 -14.79
CA VAL A 883 29.44 -35.11 -15.81
C VAL A 883 30.68 -34.52 -16.45
N GLY A 884 31.83 -35.18 -16.32
CA GLY A 884 33.10 -34.70 -16.89
C GLY A 884 33.53 -33.33 -16.36
N GLY A 885 33.20 -33.00 -15.10
CA GLY A 885 33.46 -31.70 -14.50
C GLY A 885 32.45 -30.60 -14.86
N GLN A 886 31.48 -30.89 -15.73
CA GLN A 886 30.44 -29.96 -16.14
C GLN A 886 29.13 -30.19 -15.37
N ASP A 887 28.50 -29.11 -14.91
CA ASP A 887 27.20 -29.16 -14.23
C ASP A 887 26.06 -29.36 -15.24
N VAL A 888 25.06 -30.16 -14.85
CA VAL A 888 23.96 -30.54 -15.72
C VAL A 888 22.74 -31.00 -14.92
N LEU A 889 21.55 -30.83 -15.49
CA LEU A 889 20.34 -31.50 -15.03
C LEU A 889 20.10 -32.76 -15.85
N ILE A 890 19.89 -33.90 -15.18
CA ILE A 890 19.62 -35.19 -15.84
C ILE A 890 18.27 -35.76 -15.39
N PRO A 891 17.54 -36.50 -16.23
CA PRO A 891 16.27 -37.11 -15.83
C PRO A 891 16.44 -38.17 -14.75
N ALA A 892 15.60 -38.10 -13.71
CA ALA A 892 15.58 -39.03 -12.57
C ALA A 892 14.99 -40.41 -12.93
N VAL A 893 14.35 -40.52 -14.10
CA VAL A 893 13.73 -41.75 -14.61
C VAL A 893 14.34 -42.15 -15.96
N PRO A 894 14.27 -43.44 -16.34
CA PRO A 894 14.72 -43.87 -17.66
C PRO A 894 13.90 -43.19 -18.76
N TYR A 895 14.59 -42.73 -19.79
CA TYR A 895 13.99 -42.02 -20.92
C TYR A 895 14.68 -42.41 -22.23
N VAL A 896 14.00 -42.18 -23.34
CA VAL A 896 14.55 -42.35 -24.69
C VAL A 896 15.23 -41.03 -25.11
N PRO A 897 16.56 -40.95 -25.29
CA PRO A 897 17.25 -39.68 -25.54
C PRO A 897 16.82 -38.94 -26.81
N THR A 898 16.36 -39.68 -27.83
CA THR A 898 15.95 -39.10 -29.11
C THR A 898 14.55 -38.48 -29.07
N THR A 899 13.62 -39.04 -28.29
CA THR A 899 12.23 -38.57 -28.22
C THR A 899 11.90 -37.84 -26.92
N GLY A 900 12.65 -38.07 -25.84
CA GLY A 900 12.36 -37.54 -24.51
C GLY A 900 11.29 -38.33 -23.74
N ALA A 901 10.69 -39.36 -24.33
CA ALA A 901 9.63 -40.14 -23.68
C ALA A 901 10.18 -40.95 -22.49
N ILE A 902 9.45 -40.98 -21.37
CA ILE A 902 9.75 -41.87 -20.25
C ILE A 902 9.61 -43.32 -20.73
N THR A 903 10.56 -44.16 -20.36
CA THR A 903 10.53 -45.59 -20.69
C THR A 903 10.76 -46.45 -19.45
N ARG A 904 10.41 -47.72 -19.56
CA ARG A 904 10.78 -48.74 -18.57
C ARG A 904 12.02 -49.52 -18.98
N SER A 905 12.41 -49.45 -20.25
CA SER A 905 13.61 -50.10 -20.76
C SER A 905 14.87 -49.39 -20.27
N LEU A 906 15.84 -50.16 -19.78
CA LEU A 906 17.10 -49.64 -19.25
C LEU A 906 18.23 -49.89 -20.26
N SER A 907 19.03 -48.86 -20.51
CA SER A 907 20.29 -49.00 -21.25
C SER A 907 21.41 -49.18 -20.25
N ILE A 908 21.95 -50.39 -20.14
CA ILE A 908 23.07 -50.68 -19.25
C ILE A 908 24.37 -50.15 -19.87
N SER A 909 25.04 -49.26 -19.16
CA SER A 909 26.27 -48.58 -19.60
C SER A 909 27.54 -49.40 -19.33
N ALA A 910 27.54 -50.19 -18.25
CA ALA A 910 28.69 -51.02 -17.87
C ALA A 910 28.23 -52.24 -17.05
N LEU A 911 29.02 -53.32 -17.12
CA LEU A 911 28.86 -54.53 -16.32
C LEU A 911 30.04 -54.65 -15.36
N PHE A 912 29.74 -54.80 -14.07
CA PHE A 912 30.71 -55.06 -13.02
C PHE A 912 30.52 -56.45 -12.43
N ASN A 913 31.62 -57.18 -12.27
CA ASN A 913 31.68 -58.49 -11.64
C ASN A 913 32.93 -58.56 -10.75
N GLN A 914 33.13 -59.68 -10.06
CA GLN A 914 34.27 -59.86 -9.16
C GLN A 914 35.64 -59.69 -9.85
N GLY A 915 35.73 -59.80 -11.18
CA GLY A 915 36.97 -59.64 -11.93
C GLY A 915 37.34 -58.19 -12.28
N ASN A 916 36.40 -57.24 -12.22
CA ASN A 916 36.67 -55.83 -12.53
C ASN A 916 36.38 -54.86 -11.37
N ILE A 917 35.85 -55.37 -10.27
CA ILE A 917 35.80 -54.66 -8.99
C ILE A 917 37.10 -54.95 -8.24
N ILE A 918 37.73 -53.92 -7.67
CA ILE A 918 38.94 -54.07 -6.85
C ILE A 918 38.61 -54.88 -5.60
N GLU A 919 39.48 -55.83 -5.27
CA GLU A 919 39.33 -56.69 -4.09
C GLU A 919 39.16 -55.86 -2.81
N ASP A 920 38.31 -56.31 -1.90
CA ASP A 920 37.94 -55.62 -0.65
C ASP A 920 37.35 -54.20 -0.77
N SER A 921 37.00 -53.74 -1.98
CA SER A 921 36.43 -52.39 -2.18
C SER A 921 34.90 -52.32 -2.16
N LEU A 922 34.20 -53.43 -2.42
CA LEU A 922 32.73 -53.47 -2.51
C LEU A 922 32.08 -53.36 -1.13
N LYS A 923 31.23 -52.35 -0.97
CA LYS A 923 30.34 -52.13 0.17
C LYS A 923 28.90 -52.09 -0.33
N GLU A 924 28.02 -52.82 0.34
CA GLU A 924 26.57 -52.75 0.12
C GLU A 924 25.89 -52.31 1.41
N GLU A 925 25.11 -51.24 1.33
CA GLU A 925 24.36 -50.67 2.45
C GLU A 925 22.87 -50.93 2.23
N PHE A 926 22.21 -51.39 3.29
CA PHE A 926 20.76 -51.59 3.33
C PHE A 926 20.13 -50.49 4.16
N ILE A 927 19.03 -49.91 3.68
CA ILE A 927 18.28 -48.94 4.46
C ILE A 927 17.67 -49.64 5.68
N ASP A 928 17.88 -49.08 6.88
CA ASP A 928 17.35 -49.60 8.13
C ASP A 928 15.83 -49.76 8.11
N TYR A 929 15.35 -50.89 8.64
CA TYR A 929 13.92 -51.16 8.78
C TYR A 929 13.26 -50.16 9.74
N GLY A 930 12.18 -49.51 9.31
CA GLY A 930 11.44 -48.51 10.10
C GLY A 930 10.66 -47.54 9.21
N GLU A 931 10.48 -46.29 9.65
CA GLU A 931 9.82 -45.23 8.86
C GLU A 931 10.50 -45.02 7.49
N ASN A 932 11.77 -45.39 7.35
CA ASN A 932 12.52 -45.24 6.10
C ASN A 932 12.18 -46.26 5.02
N THR A 933 11.56 -47.39 5.35
CA THR A 933 11.14 -48.44 4.41
C THR A 933 9.62 -48.58 4.25
N GLN A 934 8.85 -47.79 4.99
CA GLN A 934 7.39 -47.72 4.86
C GLN A 934 6.97 -47.07 3.54
N ASP A 935 5.82 -47.51 3.02
CA ASP A 935 5.18 -46.85 1.89
C ASP A 935 4.83 -45.40 2.25
N ILE A 936 4.74 -44.55 1.22
CA ILE A 936 4.30 -43.17 1.38
C ILE A 936 2.96 -42.93 0.70
N ILE A 937 2.14 -42.13 1.37
CA ILE A 937 0.99 -41.45 0.78
C ILE A 937 1.44 -40.02 0.53
N ALA A 938 1.64 -39.67 -0.74
CA ALA A 938 2.19 -38.38 -1.14
C ALA A 938 1.07 -37.37 -1.43
N THR A 939 0.95 -36.33 -0.60
CA THR A 939 0.08 -35.18 -0.84
C THR A 939 0.87 -34.09 -1.55
N ILE A 940 0.60 -33.85 -2.82
CA ILE A 940 1.31 -32.83 -3.61
C ILE A 940 0.44 -31.57 -3.67
N VAL A 941 0.96 -30.46 -3.15
CA VAL A 941 0.32 -29.14 -3.28
C VAL A 941 0.82 -28.51 -4.58
N TYR A 942 -0.08 -28.07 -5.45
CA TYR A 942 0.23 -27.41 -6.71
C TYR A 942 -0.66 -26.17 -6.90
N ARG A 943 -0.24 -25.24 -7.77
CA ARG A 943 -0.97 -23.98 -7.97
C ARG A 943 -1.93 -24.10 -9.15
N LYS A 944 -3.22 -23.89 -8.90
CA LYS A 944 -4.24 -23.87 -9.95
C LYS A 944 -4.59 -22.43 -10.32
N THR A 945 -4.53 -22.13 -11.62
CA THR A 945 -5.01 -20.86 -12.18
C THR A 945 -6.28 -21.17 -12.97
N ASP A 946 -7.44 -20.77 -12.48
CA ASP A 946 -8.68 -20.89 -13.26
C ASP A 946 -8.78 -19.74 -14.29
N ASP A 947 -9.41 -20.01 -15.43
CA ASP A 947 -9.59 -19.00 -16.49
C ASP A 947 -10.43 -17.81 -16.02
N GLN A 948 -11.43 -18.08 -15.17
CA GLN A 948 -12.37 -17.08 -14.64
C GLN A 948 -11.96 -16.50 -13.28
N SER A 949 -10.97 -17.11 -12.60
CA SER A 949 -10.51 -16.61 -11.31
C SER A 949 -9.40 -15.59 -11.50
N VAL A 950 -9.52 -14.47 -10.80
CA VAL A 950 -8.44 -13.49 -10.69
C VAL A 950 -7.31 -14.09 -9.86
N PHE A 951 -7.60 -14.68 -8.71
CA PHE A 951 -6.59 -15.20 -7.78
C PHE A 951 -6.32 -16.69 -7.96
N ASN A 952 -5.05 -17.06 -7.80
CA ASN A 952 -4.61 -18.45 -7.88
C ASN A 952 -4.99 -19.19 -6.60
N ILE A 953 -5.30 -20.47 -6.72
CA ILE A 953 -5.70 -21.33 -5.61
C ILE A 953 -4.67 -22.44 -5.47
N ASN A 954 -4.27 -22.74 -4.23
CA ASN A 954 -3.46 -23.93 -3.96
C ASN A 954 -4.39 -25.15 -3.90
N ALA A 955 -4.19 -26.08 -4.82
CA ALA A 955 -4.88 -27.35 -4.89
C ALA A 955 -3.95 -28.47 -4.41
N THR A 956 -4.54 -29.58 -3.96
CA THR A 956 -3.81 -30.75 -3.50
C THR A 956 -4.22 -31.98 -4.29
N VAL A 957 -3.29 -32.90 -4.50
CA VAL A 957 -3.56 -34.24 -5.03
C VAL A 957 -2.87 -35.27 -4.15
N ASP A 958 -3.62 -36.27 -3.71
CA ASP A 958 -3.11 -37.39 -2.94
C ASP A 958 -2.81 -38.57 -3.87
N VAL A 959 -1.58 -39.09 -3.79
CA VAL A 959 -1.12 -40.23 -4.59
C VAL A 959 -0.59 -41.32 -3.67
N GLN A 960 -1.10 -42.53 -3.84
CA GLN A 960 -0.61 -43.74 -3.15
C GLN A 960 -0.66 -44.96 -4.07
N LEU A 961 0.11 -45.99 -3.76
CA LEU A 961 -0.03 -47.28 -4.45
C LEU A 961 -1.32 -47.96 -4.00
N ALA A 962 -2.00 -48.66 -4.90
CA ALA A 962 -3.32 -49.23 -4.63
C ALA A 962 -3.30 -50.36 -3.59
N ASP A 963 -2.15 -50.99 -3.38
CA ASP A 963 -1.92 -52.07 -2.41
C ASP A 963 -1.28 -51.57 -1.10
N THR A 964 -1.11 -50.25 -0.93
CA THR A 964 -0.59 -49.68 0.32
C THR A 964 -1.57 -49.86 1.46
N VAL A 965 -1.07 -50.35 2.60
CA VAL A 965 -1.84 -50.47 3.84
C VAL A 965 -1.74 -49.16 4.60
N GLU A 966 -2.85 -48.41 4.69
CA GLU A 966 -2.84 -47.04 5.22
C GLU A 966 -2.32 -46.93 6.65
N ASP A 967 -2.64 -47.88 7.53
CA ASP A 967 -2.18 -47.91 8.94
C ASP A 967 -0.66 -48.09 9.08
N GLY A 968 0.02 -48.57 8.04
CA GLY A 968 1.47 -48.76 8.01
C GLY A 968 2.22 -47.79 7.08
N ALA A 969 1.51 -46.82 6.50
CA ALA A 969 2.07 -45.88 5.52
C ALA A 969 2.32 -44.50 6.11
N SER A 970 3.42 -43.87 5.69
CA SER A 970 3.78 -42.52 6.09
C SER A 970 3.10 -41.47 5.18
N ARG A 971 2.32 -40.55 5.76
CA ARG A 971 1.70 -39.45 5.00
C ARG A 971 2.68 -38.30 4.87
N LYS A 972 2.83 -37.79 3.65
CA LYS A 972 3.83 -36.77 3.38
C LYS A 972 3.37 -35.72 2.39
N THR A 973 3.44 -34.47 2.83
CA THR A 973 3.09 -33.31 2.03
C THR A 973 4.33 -32.72 1.35
N VAL A 974 4.26 -32.49 0.04
CA VAL A 974 5.29 -31.77 -0.72
C VAL A 974 4.63 -30.54 -1.33
N ASP A 975 5.14 -29.36 -0.97
CA ASP A 975 4.68 -28.11 -1.57
C ASP A 975 5.44 -27.82 -2.88
N ALA A 976 4.75 -28.00 -3.99
CA ALA A 976 5.24 -27.68 -5.33
C ALA A 976 4.55 -26.44 -5.93
N SER A 977 3.68 -25.75 -5.17
CA SER A 977 2.83 -24.65 -5.66
C SER A 977 3.60 -23.42 -6.14
N ALA A 978 4.86 -23.28 -5.74
CA ALA A 978 5.74 -22.22 -6.22
C ALA A 978 5.99 -22.33 -7.76
N PHE A 979 6.12 -23.55 -8.28
CA PHE A 979 6.58 -23.80 -9.66
C PHE A 979 5.69 -24.71 -10.51
N VAL A 980 4.89 -25.57 -9.88
CA VAL A 980 4.05 -26.57 -10.57
C VAL A 980 2.62 -26.07 -10.63
N THR A 981 2.09 -25.95 -11.85
CA THR A 981 0.70 -25.53 -12.08
C THR A 981 -0.21 -26.63 -12.63
N ARG A 982 0.34 -27.67 -13.23
CA ARG A 982 -0.45 -28.76 -13.84
C ARG A 982 -0.69 -29.90 -12.85
N ARG A 983 -1.95 -30.34 -12.78
CA ARG A 983 -2.33 -31.52 -11.97
C ARG A 983 -1.60 -32.79 -12.43
N ASP A 984 -1.43 -32.98 -13.73
CA ASP A 984 -0.76 -34.17 -14.29
C ASP A 984 0.71 -34.26 -13.87
N GLN A 985 1.40 -33.11 -13.78
CA GLN A 985 2.79 -33.06 -13.30
C GLN A 985 2.86 -33.38 -11.81
N ALA A 986 1.93 -32.84 -11.00
CA ALA A 986 1.82 -33.17 -9.58
C ALA A 986 1.59 -34.68 -9.36
N ILE A 987 0.75 -35.31 -10.18
CA ILE A 987 0.51 -36.77 -10.13
C ILE A 987 1.78 -37.54 -10.49
N LYS A 988 2.48 -37.18 -11.57
CA LYS A 988 3.74 -37.84 -11.97
C LYS A 988 4.81 -37.73 -10.88
N LEU A 989 4.91 -36.58 -10.21
CA LEU A 989 5.80 -36.37 -9.08
C LEU A 989 5.41 -37.28 -7.90
N GLY A 990 4.13 -37.32 -7.54
CA GLY A 990 3.62 -38.21 -6.48
C GLY A 990 3.92 -39.68 -6.76
N LYS A 991 3.63 -40.16 -7.98
CA LYS A 991 3.94 -41.53 -8.42
C LYS A 991 5.42 -41.85 -8.33
N PHE A 992 6.28 -40.92 -8.77
CA PHE A 992 7.73 -41.08 -8.70
C PHE A 992 8.20 -41.21 -7.25
N LEU A 993 7.69 -40.38 -6.34
CA LEU A 993 8.03 -40.45 -4.92
C LEU A 993 7.59 -41.78 -4.29
N CYS A 994 6.36 -42.24 -4.55
CA CYS A 994 5.85 -43.52 -4.04
C CYS A 994 6.71 -44.70 -4.52
N ASN A 995 6.98 -44.75 -5.84
CA ASN A 995 7.78 -45.82 -6.42
C ASN A 995 9.25 -45.77 -5.94
N SER A 996 9.86 -44.58 -5.90
CA SER A 996 11.24 -44.42 -5.45
C SER A 996 11.39 -44.90 -4.01
N LYS A 997 10.47 -44.52 -3.12
CA LYS A 997 10.51 -44.93 -1.71
C LYS A 997 10.34 -46.45 -1.52
N ARG A 998 9.41 -47.09 -2.23
CA ARG A 998 9.17 -48.53 -2.10
C ARG A 998 10.34 -49.37 -2.63
N TYR A 999 10.95 -48.97 -3.75
CA TYR A 999 11.89 -49.84 -4.49
C TYR A 999 13.37 -49.51 -4.28
N SER A 1000 13.72 -48.31 -3.79
CA SER A 1000 15.10 -47.85 -3.60
C SER A 1000 15.60 -48.16 -2.18
N GLN A 1001 15.90 -49.42 -1.89
CA GLN A 1001 16.22 -49.90 -0.53
C GLN A 1001 17.70 -50.21 -0.27
N ARG A 1002 18.55 -50.16 -1.30
CA ARG A 1002 19.96 -50.57 -1.21
C ARG A 1002 20.86 -49.58 -1.95
N ALA A 1003 22.07 -49.40 -1.43
CA ALA A 1003 23.13 -48.65 -2.09
C ALA A 1003 24.40 -49.49 -2.17
N ILE A 1004 25.23 -49.22 -3.17
CA ILE A 1004 26.53 -49.85 -3.35
C ILE A 1004 27.62 -48.79 -3.52
N GLU A 1005 28.81 -49.13 -3.06
CA GLU A 1005 30.05 -48.41 -3.29
C GLU A 1005 31.14 -49.43 -3.62
N PHE A 1006 31.91 -49.20 -4.69
CA PHE A 1006 33.07 -50.04 -5.01
C PHE A 1006 34.11 -49.25 -5.78
N LYS A 1007 35.34 -49.76 -5.83
CA LYS A 1007 36.41 -49.19 -6.66
C LYS A 1007 36.68 -50.07 -7.88
N THR A 1008 37.02 -49.44 -9.00
CA THR A 1008 37.38 -50.08 -10.28
C THR A 1008 38.51 -49.31 -10.95
N PHE A 1009 39.27 -49.96 -11.82
CA PHE A 1009 40.14 -49.23 -12.74
C PHE A 1009 39.32 -48.51 -13.82
N PRO A 1010 39.85 -47.42 -14.42
CA PRO A 1010 39.26 -46.82 -15.61
C PRO A 1010 39.11 -47.89 -16.71
N THR A 1011 37.88 -48.10 -17.17
CA THR A 1011 37.58 -49.04 -18.27
C THR A 1011 37.12 -48.26 -19.50
N ASP A 1012 37.14 -48.90 -20.68
CA ASP A 1012 36.62 -48.31 -21.92
C ASP A 1012 35.10 -48.05 -21.88
N SER A 1013 34.38 -48.54 -20.87
CA SER A 1013 32.95 -48.33 -20.69
C SER A 1013 32.68 -47.04 -19.90
N PRO A 1014 32.02 -46.02 -20.48
CA PRO A 1014 31.81 -44.75 -19.80
C PRO A 1014 30.80 -44.88 -18.64
N VAL A 1015 31.27 -44.63 -17.43
CA VAL A 1015 30.43 -44.54 -16.22
C VAL A 1015 30.33 -43.08 -15.79
N PHE A 1016 29.11 -42.59 -15.60
CA PHE A 1016 28.83 -41.22 -15.19
C PHE A 1016 27.55 -41.18 -14.32
N PRO A 1017 27.36 -40.14 -13.48
CA PRO A 1017 26.13 -39.98 -12.70
C PRO A 1017 24.88 -40.06 -13.58
N GLY A 1018 23.90 -40.86 -13.16
CA GLY A 1018 22.67 -41.17 -13.88
C GLY A 1018 22.73 -42.39 -14.80
N ALA A 1019 23.91 -42.95 -15.09
CA ALA A 1019 24.06 -44.16 -15.87
C ALA A 1019 23.52 -45.39 -15.12
N TYR A 1020 23.03 -46.38 -15.85
CA TYR A 1020 22.60 -47.66 -15.27
C TYR A 1020 23.71 -48.70 -15.44
N ILE A 1021 24.13 -49.32 -14.34
CA ILE A 1021 25.17 -50.35 -14.34
C ILE A 1021 24.59 -51.67 -13.84
N TYR A 1022 25.12 -52.77 -14.35
CA TYR A 1022 24.78 -54.11 -13.89
C TYR A 1022 25.91 -54.63 -13.01
N VAL A 1023 25.59 -55.08 -11.79
CA VAL A 1023 26.59 -55.57 -10.84
C VAL A 1023 26.30 -57.03 -10.49
N GLU A 1024 27.11 -57.93 -11.04
CA GLU A 1024 27.01 -59.37 -10.81
C GLU A 1024 27.93 -59.79 -9.64
N LEU A 1025 27.32 -60.16 -8.51
CA LEU A 1025 28.04 -60.84 -7.43
C LEU A 1025 27.84 -62.34 -7.59
N ALA A 1026 28.91 -63.12 -7.53
CA ALA A 1026 28.88 -64.58 -7.64
C ALA A 1026 28.26 -65.30 -6.41
N HIS A 1027 27.33 -64.65 -5.71
CA HIS A 1027 26.57 -65.23 -4.62
C HIS A 1027 25.19 -65.66 -5.12
N ASN A 1028 24.98 -66.97 -5.24
CA ASN A 1028 23.64 -67.54 -5.38
C ASN A 1028 22.86 -67.27 -4.08
N GLN A 1029 22.01 -66.25 -4.08
CA GLN A 1029 21.09 -66.02 -2.98
C GLN A 1029 19.95 -67.03 -3.05
N TRP A 1030 19.65 -67.67 -1.93
CA TRP A 1030 18.53 -68.60 -1.81
C TRP A 1030 17.39 -67.88 -1.08
N ASP A 1031 16.20 -67.93 -1.66
CA ASP A 1031 14.96 -67.44 -1.05
C ASP A 1031 14.14 -68.61 -0.51
N GLY A 1032 13.35 -68.36 0.54
CA GLY A 1032 12.59 -69.40 1.25
C GLY A 1032 13.50 -70.48 1.82
N ILE A 1033 14.47 -70.10 2.66
CA ILE A 1033 15.45 -71.03 3.24
C ILE A 1033 14.77 -71.89 4.32
N TYR A 1034 14.83 -73.19 4.14
CA TYR A 1034 14.39 -74.19 5.10
C TYR A 1034 15.57 -75.05 5.54
N THR A 1035 15.68 -75.26 6.86
CA THR A 1035 16.77 -76.05 7.44
C THR A 1035 16.23 -77.13 8.36
N GLY A 1036 16.93 -78.26 8.41
CA GLY A 1036 16.46 -79.40 9.18
C GLY A 1036 17.40 -80.59 9.09
N ILE A 1037 16.90 -81.75 9.49
CA ILE A 1037 17.59 -83.04 9.39
C ILE A 1037 16.83 -83.98 8.47
N ILE A 1038 17.56 -84.80 7.71
CA ILE A 1038 16.96 -85.82 6.86
C ILE A 1038 16.68 -87.07 7.70
N GLU A 1039 15.45 -87.53 7.71
CA GLU A 1039 14.99 -88.76 8.37
C GLU A 1039 14.79 -89.90 7.37
N ASP A 1040 14.43 -91.07 7.90
CA ASP A 1040 14.29 -92.31 7.13
C ASP A 1040 13.38 -92.15 5.90
N GLY A 1041 13.78 -92.75 4.79
CA GLY A 1041 13.11 -92.60 3.49
C GLY A 1041 13.19 -91.21 2.85
N GLY A 1042 14.12 -90.34 3.29
CA GLY A 1042 14.38 -89.03 2.68
C GLY A 1042 13.42 -87.93 3.14
N PHE A 1043 12.78 -88.10 4.30
CA PHE A 1043 11.85 -87.13 4.88
C PHE A 1043 12.61 -85.94 5.48
N LEU A 1044 12.15 -84.73 5.20
CA LEU A 1044 12.76 -83.48 5.65
C LEU A 1044 12.08 -83.07 6.95
N ASN A 1045 12.72 -83.33 8.09
CA ASN A 1045 12.22 -82.89 9.39
C ASN A 1045 12.85 -81.55 9.77
N MET A 1046 12.01 -80.59 10.15
CA MET A 1046 12.43 -79.23 10.49
C MET A 1046 11.89 -78.85 11.87
N PRO A 1047 12.67 -78.14 12.71
CA PRO A 1047 12.24 -77.84 14.08
C PRO A 1047 11.15 -76.76 14.18
N ILE A 1048 11.04 -75.89 13.18
CA ILE A 1048 10.27 -74.63 13.26
C ILE A 1048 9.04 -74.61 12.34
N THR A 1049 9.10 -75.26 11.18
CA THR A 1049 8.02 -75.24 10.18
C THR A 1049 7.56 -76.67 9.87
N ALA A 1050 6.25 -76.91 9.90
CA ALA A 1050 5.68 -78.26 9.76
C ALA A 1050 5.84 -78.89 8.36
N SER A 1051 6.02 -78.07 7.32
CA SER A 1051 6.23 -78.56 5.95
C SER A 1051 6.87 -77.54 5.03
N ILE A 1052 7.66 -78.03 4.07
CA ILE A 1052 8.16 -77.24 2.94
C ILE A 1052 7.13 -77.33 1.80
N PRO A 1053 6.76 -76.22 1.14
CA PRO A 1053 5.85 -76.25 -0.01
C PRO A 1053 6.32 -77.23 -1.09
N ASN A 1054 5.37 -77.93 -1.71
CA ASN A 1054 5.70 -78.83 -2.82
C ASN A 1054 6.17 -78.00 -4.03
N GLY A 1055 7.27 -78.40 -4.66
CA GLY A 1055 7.84 -77.68 -5.81
C GLY A 1055 9.04 -78.40 -6.42
N SER A 1056 9.41 -78.06 -7.66
CA SER A 1056 10.38 -78.82 -8.48
C SER A 1056 11.66 -78.05 -8.84
N SER A 1057 11.96 -76.95 -8.15
CA SER A 1057 13.05 -76.02 -8.48
C SER A 1057 13.85 -75.58 -7.26
N TYR A 1058 13.98 -76.47 -6.26
CA TYR A 1058 14.81 -76.21 -5.09
C TYR A 1058 16.28 -76.54 -5.35
N SER A 1059 17.17 -75.83 -4.67
CA SER A 1059 18.57 -76.19 -4.49
C SER A 1059 18.77 -76.58 -3.03
N MET A 1060 19.45 -77.69 -2.78
CA MET A 1060 19.63 -78.27 -1.44
C MET A 1060 21.11 -78.52 -1.16
N LEU A 1061 21.58 -78.03 -0.02
CA LEU A 1061 22.89 -78.32 0.54
C LEU A 1061 22.69 -79.33 1.68
N VAL A 1062 23.45 -80.42 1.66
CA VAL A 1062 23.40 -81.47 2.67
C VAL A 1062 24.75 -81.56 3.36
N TYR A 1063 24.75 -81.50 4.69
CA TYR A 1063 25.93 -81.58 5.53
C TYR A 1063 25.94 -82.89 6.34
N SER A 1064 26.98 -83.70 6.16
CA SER A 1064 27.22 -84.93 6.91
C SER A 1064 28.21 -84.67 8.06
N PRO A 1065 27.78 -84.82 9.33
CA PRO A 1065 28.63 -84.57 10.51
C PRO A 1065 29.87 -85.48 10.61
N ASN A 1066 29.85 -86.64 9.95
CA ASN A 1066 30.91 -87.67 10.03
C ASN A 1066 31.69 -87.86 8.71
N GLY A 1067 31.51 -86.96 7.73
CA GLY A 1067 31.88 -87.19 6.32
C GLY A 1067 33.33 -86.86 5.89
N GLY A 1068 34.22 -86.44 6.79
CA GLY A 1068 35.59 -86.04 6.40
C GLY A 1068 35.62 -84.97 5.29
N ALA A 1069 36.51 -85.10 4.30
CA ALA A 1069 36.66 -84.14 3.18
C ALA A 1069 35.44 -84.06 2.21
N THR A 1070 34.38 -84.84 2.44
CA THR A 1070 33.11 -84.84 1.68
C THR A 1070 31.92 -84.45 2.57
N SER A 1071 32.16 -83.62 3.59
CA SER A 1071 31.17 -83.23 4.60
C SER A 1071 30.02 -82.39 4.07
N THR A 1072 30.13 -81.72 2.92
CA THR A 1072 29.06 -80.92 2.32
C THR A 1072 28.81 -81.32 0.86
N GLN A 1073 27.58 -81.60 0.48
CA GLN A 1073 27.15 -81.90 -0.89
C GLN A 1073 26.04 -80.95 -1.34
N SER A 1074 26.13 -80.46 -2.58
CA SER A 1074 25.13 -79.55 -3.17
C SER A 1074 24.35 -80.26 -4.27
N PHE A 1075 23.02 -80.07 -4.27
CA PHE A 1075 22.08 -80.63 -5.23
C PHE A 1075 21.22 -79.52 -5.83
N THR A 1076 21.05 -79.54 -7.15
CA THR A 1076 20.19 -78.61 -7.89
C THR A 1076 18.98 -79.35 -8.47
N ASN A 1077 17.89 -78.65 -8.75
CA ASN A 1077 16.62 -79.21 -9.24
C ASN A 1077 16.01 -80.28 -8.31
N VAL A 1078 16.12 -80.06 -7.00
CA VAL A 1078 15.46 -80.87 -5.99
C VAL A 1078 13.96 -80.63 -6.04
N THR A 1079 13.21 -81.72 -6.12
CA THR A 1079 11.75 -81.70 -6.04
C THR A 1079 11.33 -82.10 -4.63
N ILE A 1080 10.50 -81.26 -3.99
CA ILE A 1080 9.90 -81.56 -2.70
C ILE A 1080 8.45 -81.95 -2.93
N ALA A 1081 8.07 -83.12 -2.43
CA ALA A 1081 6.68 -83.59 -2.42
C ALA A 1081 6.37 -84.25 -1.07
N ASN A 1082 5.38 -83.73 -0.35
CA ASN A 1082 4.97 -84.21 0.97
C ASN A 1082 6.16 -84.31 1.96
N ASN A 1083 6.96 -83.23 2.05
CA ASN A 1083 8.19 -83.15 2.84
C ASN A 1083 9.26 -84.20 2.50
N ARG A 1084 9.24 -84.79 1.30
CA ARG A 1084 10.32 -85.67 0.84
C ARG A 1084 11.07 -85.01 -0.30
N ALA A 1085 12.40 -84.97 -0.19
CA ALA A 1085 13.26 -84.51 -1.26
C ALA A 1085 13.49 -85.63 -2.28
N GLY A 1086 13.44 -85.28 -3.57
CA GLY A 1086 13.77 -86.16 -4.69
C GLY A 1086 14.54 -85.41 -5.78
N ILE A 1087 15.26 -86.14 -6.62
CA ILE A 1087 15.98 -85.58 -7.79
C ILE A 1087 15.68 -86.46 -9.00
N GLY A 1088 15.42 -85.84 -10.16
CA GLY A 1088 15.24 -86.55 -11.43
C GLY A 1088 14.08 -87.55 -11.43
N GLY A 1089 13.01 -87.28 -10.67
CA GLY A 1089 11.85 -88.17 -10.53
C GLY A 1089 12.01 -89.30 -9.51
N ASN A 1090 13.17 -89.44 -8.86
CA ASN A 1090 13.39 -90.42 -7.79
C ASN A 1090 13.09 -89.80 -6.41
N THR A 1091 11.95 -90.18 -5.81
CA THR A 1091 11.50 -89.71 -4.48
C THR A 1091 12.24 -90.34 -3.30
N LEU A 1092 13.17 -91.27 -3.54
CA LEU A 1092 14.03 -91.88 -2.52
C LEU A 1092 15.50 -91.48 -2.68
N ALA A 1093 15.79 -90.47 -3.51
CA ALA A 1093 17.16 -90.03 -3.80
C ALA A 1093 17.98 -89.66 -2.55
N PHE A 1094 17.30 -89.22 -1.48
CA PHE A 1094 17.95 -88.79 -0.24
C PHE A 1094 17.93 -89.84 0.89
N GLN A 1095 17.50 -91.08 0.64
CA GLN A 1095 17.45 -92.15 1.66
C GLN A 1095 18.83 -92.53 2.23
N ASN A 1096 19.92 -92.26 1.51
CA ASN A 1096 21.29 -92.54 1.98
C ASN A 1096 21.88 -91.36 2.79
N TYR A 1097 21.10 -90.29 2.99
CA TYR A 1097 21.53 -89.07 3.68
C TYR A 1097 20.83 -88.88 5.03
N VAL A 1098 20.22 -89.95 5.56
CA VAL A 1098 19.56 -89.96 6.87
C VAL A 1098 20.54 -89.57 7.96
N GLY A 1099 20.13 -88.65 8.83
CA GLY A 1099 20.96 -88.07 9.89
C GLY A 1099 21.82 -86.88 9.45
N ASN A 1100 21.82 -86.53 8.16
CA ASN A 1100 22.51 -85.33 7.68
C ASN A 1100 21.64 -84.08 7.84
N LEU A 1101 22.29 -82.95 8.12
CA LEU A 1101 21.63 -81.65 8.12
C LEU A 1101 21.40 -81.20 6.69
N PHE A 1102 20.31 -80.50 6.42
CA PHE A 1102 20.08 -79.88 5.14
C PHE A 1102 19.73 -78.41 5.25
N VAL A 1103 20.05 -77.69 4.19
CA VAL A 1103 19.56 -76.34 3.88
C VAL A 1103 18.96 -76.43 2.49
N VAL A 1104 17.74 -75.96 2.28
CA VAL A 1104 17.08 -75.97 0.97
C VAL A 1104 16.40 -74.64 0.71
N GLY A 1105 16.48 -74.14 -0.52
CA GLY A 1105 15.85 -72.90 -0.93
C GLY A 1105 15.76 -72.79 -2.45
N THR A 1106 15.04 -71.80 -2.95
CA THR A 1106 15.00 -71.51 -4.40
C THR A 1106 16.10 -70.55 -4.77
N VAL A 1107 16.83 -70.82 -5.85
CA VAL A 1107 17.88 -69.91 -6.34
C VAL A 1107 17.23 -68.68 -6.95
N VAL A 1108 17.54 -67.50 -6.41
CA VAL A 1108 17.08 -66.22 -6.96
C VAL A 1108 18.11 -65.72 -7.96
N THR A 1109 17.74 -65.68 -9.24
CA THR A 1109 18.51 -65.01 -10.29
C THR A 1109 17.93 -63.61 -10.54
N ASN A 1110 18.17 -62.69 -9.60
CA ASN A 1110 17.73 -61.30 -9.77
C ASN A 1110 18.80 -60.50 -10.53
N LYS A 1111 18.37 -59.77 -11.58
CA LYS A 1111 19.22 -58.82 -12.26
C LYS A 1111 19.47 -57.62 -11.34
N ARG A 1112 20.71 -57.48 -10.84
CA ARG A 1112 21.11 -56.40 -9.93
C ARG A 1112 21.55 -55.17 -10.71
N ILE A 1113 20.60 -54.27 -10.95
CA ILE A 1113 20.84 -53.01 -11.66
C ILE A 1113 20.94 -51.88 -10.64
N PHE A 1114 21.95 -51.04 -10.80
CA PHE A 1114 22.17 -49.86 -9.98
C PHE A 1114 22.23 -48.62 -10.86
N ARG A 1115 21.65 -47.53 -10.38
CA ARG A 1115 21.77 -46.21 -10.97
C ARG A 1115 22.93 -45.50 -10.30
N VAL A 1116 23.93 -45.11 -11.08
CA VAL A 1116 25.13 -44.44 -10.58
C VAL A 1116 24.74 -43.06 -10.06
N THR A 1117 25.09 -42.75 -8.82
CA THR A 1117 24.87 -41.43 -8.22
C THR A 1117 26.12 -40.58 -8.31
N GLU A 1118 27.29 -41.19 -8.18
CA GLU A 1118 28.56 -40.48 -8.19
C GLU A 1118 29.69 -41.34 -8.73
N VAL A 1119 30.64 -40.68 -9.40
CA VAL A 1119 31.91 -41.24 -9.85
C VAL A 1119 33.01 -40.29 -9.42
N GLN A 1120 33.97 -40.78 -8.62
CA GLN A 1120 35.14 -40.02 -8.17
C GLN A 1120 36.42 -40.74 -8.58
N MET A 1121 37.44 -39.98 -8.99
CA MET A 1121 38.77 -40.52 -9.27
C MET A 1121 39.67 -40.29 -8.06
N ASP A 1122 40.36 -41.33 -7.64
CA ASP A 1122 41.29 -41.32 -6.50
C ASP A 1122 42.70 -40.90 -6.95
N GLU A 1123 43.57 -40.51 -6.01
CA GLU A 1123 44.94 -40.04 -6.26
C GLU A 1123 45.82 -41.12 -6.92
N GLU A 1124 45.48 -42.39 -6.70
CA GLU A 1124 46.17 -43.57 -7.26
C GLU A 1124 45.64 -43.98 -8.65
N GLY A 1125 44.70 -43.23 -9.22
CA GLY A 1125 44.11 -43.50 -10.54
C GLY A 1125 42.97 -44.53 -10.54
N GLU A 1126 42.52 -44.95 -9.36
CA GLU A 1126 41.32 -45.78 -9.17
C GLU A 1126 40.04 -44.92 -9.30
N VAL A 1127 38.92 -45.55 -9.68
CA VAL A 1127 37.62 -44.88 -9.80
C VAL A 1127 36.67 -45.47 -8.76
N THR A 1128 36.21 -44.64 -7.83
CA THR A 1128 35.16 -44.98 -6.88
C THR A 1128 33.80 -44.74 -7.53
N VAL A 1129 32.97 -45.77 -7.60
CA VAL A 1129 31.62 -45.73 -8.15
C VAL A 1129 30.63 -45.94 -7.00
N ARG A 1130 29.68 -45.01 -6.88
CA ARG A 1130 28.55 -45.11 -5.94
C ARG A 1130 27.25 -45.17 -6.71
N GLY A 1131 26.34 -46.03 -6.27
CA GLY A 1131 25.06 -46.21 -6.94
C GLY A 1131 23.96 -46.71 -6.03
N VAL A 1132 22.72 -46.42 -6.42
CA VAL A 1132 21.52 -46.83 -5.69
C VAL A 1132 20.79 -47.89 -6.49
N HIS A 1133 20.23 -48.88 -5.80
CA HIS A 1133 19.54 -50.00 -6.42
C HIS A 1133 18.33 -49.52 -7.22
N HIS A 1134 18.30 -49.88 -8.51
CA HIS A 1134 17.20 -49.57 -9.42
C HIS A 1134 16.39 -50.83 -9.69
N ALA A 1135 15.29 -51.00 -8.96
CA ALA A 1135 14.51 -52.24 -9.03
C ALA A 1135 13.91 -52.46 -10.43
N THR A 1136 13.98 -53.71 -10.89
CA THR A 1136 13.40 -54.16 -12.17
C THR A 1136 12.46 -55.35 -11.96
N ASP A 1137 11.52 -55.51 -12.88
CA ASP A 1137 10.67 -56.70 -12.93
C ASP A 1137 11.42 -57.91 -13.53
N ALA A 1138 10.75 -59.06 -13.61
CA ALA A 1138 11.33 -60.30 -14.16
C ALA A 1138 11.83 -60.17 -15.62
N ASN A 1139 11.36 -59.16 -16.37
CA ASN A 1139 11.79 -58.89 -17.74
C ASN A 1139 12.94 -57.87 -17.80
N GLY A 1140 13.41 -57.36 -16.66
CA GLY A 1140 14.45 -56.33 -16.59
C GLY A 1140 13.92 -54.92 -16.86
N LEU A 1141 12.61 -54.69 -16.79
CA LEU A 1141 12.01 -53.37 -16.96
C LEU A 1141 11.93 -52.65 -15.61
N SER A 1142 12.22 -51.36 -15.61
CA SER A 1142 12.18 -50.47 -14.44
C SER A 1142 10.82 -50.53 -13.71
N LEU A 1143 10.86 -50.78 -12.40
CA LEU A 1143 9.72 -50.66 -11.50
C LEU A 1143 9.49 -49.21 -11.06
N ILE A 1144 10.54 -48.38 -11.02
CA ILE A 1144 10.44 -46.97 -10.62
C ILE A 1144 9.60 -46.16 -11.62
N SER A 1145 9.73 -46.44 -12.92
CA SER A 1145 8.96 -45.78 -13.98
C SER A 1145 7.62 -46.47 -14.31
N ARG A 1146 7.25 -47.53 -13.57
CA ARG A 1146 5.98 -48.25 -13.76
C ARG A 1146 4.80 -47.37 -13.33
N GLY A 1147 3.79 -47.23 -14.19
CA GLY A 1147 2.64 -46.33 -13.96
C GLY A 1147 2.90 -44.85 -14.24
N ILE A 1148 4.16 -44.49 -14.55
CA ILE A 1148 4.58 -43.14 -14.98
C ILE A 1148 4.82 -43.12 -16.50
N ALA A 1149 5.55 -44.12 -17.02
CA ALA A 1149 5.83 -44.27 -18.45
C ALA A 1149 4.56 -44.55 -19.27
N GLU A 1150 3.63 -45.27 -18.65
CA GLU A 1150 2.37 -45.74 -19.23
C GLU A 1150 1.36 -45.84 -18.08
N ASN A 1151 0.12 -45.43 -18.31
CA ASN A 1151 -0.95 -45.57 -17.32
C ASN A 1151 -1.29 -47.06 -17.18
N ILE A 1152 -1.29 -47.54 -15.93
CA ILE A 1152 -1.64 -48.93 -15.59
C ILE A 1152 -2.84 -48.87 -14.65
N PRO A 1153 -4.05 -49.27 -15.12
CA PRO A 1153 -5.25 -49.18 -14.32
C PRO A 1153 -5.13 -49.93 -12.99
N GLY A 1154 -5.55 -49.27 -11.90
CA GLY A 1154 -5.56 -49.85 -10.56
C GLY A 1154 -4.18 -50.03 -9.91
N LEU A 1155 -3.10 -49.49 -10.48
CA LEU A 1155 -1.79 -49.50 -9.83
C LEU A 1155 -1.65 -48.41 -8.75
N PHE A 1156 -2.25 -47.24 -9.00
CA PHE A 1156 -2.26 -46.10 -8.09
C PHE A 1156 -3.68 -45.72 -7.71
N LEU A 1157 -3.84 -45.19 -6.49
CA LEU A 1157 -5.02 -44.46 -6.05
C LEU A 1157 -4.68 -42.97 -6.09
N ILE A 1158 -5.49 -42.20 -6.83
CA ILE A 1158 -5.40 -40.74 -6.93
C ILE A 1158 -6.64 -40.15 -6.27
N ASP A 1159 -6.47 -39.34 -5.24
CA ASP A 1159 -7.56 -38.77 -4.42
C ASP A 1159 -8.55 -39.85 -3.94
N GLY A 1160 -8.01 -41.02 -3.55
CA GLY A 1160 -8.79 -42.18 -3.09
C GLY A 1160 -9.53 -42.96 -4.18
N ARG A 1161 -9.35 -42.63 -5.46
CA ARG A 1161 -9.97 -43.35 -6.59
C ARG A 1161 -8.91 -44.14 -7.37
N PRO A 1162 -9.22 -45.36 -7.83
CA PRO A 1162 -8.33 -46.08 -8.72
C PRO A 1162 -8.18 -45.30 -10.02
N GLU A 1163 -6.92 -45.09 -10.42
CA GLU A 1163 -6.56 -44.51 -11.72
C GLU A 1163 -6.82 -45.49 -12.86
#